data_AF-A0AAV0VU93-F1
#
_entry.id   AF-A0AAV0VU93-F1
#
_cell.length_a   1.000
_cell.length_b   1.000
_cell.length_c   1.000
_cell.angle_alpha   90.00
_cell.angle_beta   90.00
_cell.angle_gamma   90.00
#
_symmetry.space_group_name_H-M   'P 1'
#
loop_
_entity.id
_entity.type
_entity.pdbx_description
1 polymer ?
#
loop_
_entity_poly.entity_id
_entity_poly.type
_entity_poly.pdbx_seq_one_letter_code
_entity_poly.pdbx_strand_id
1 'polypeptide(L)'
;MNENETKKRIRNCVFNDEWLKDQIFSDWIAKHNNPNKARCILCQTVFSVKYDGVKAVKTHQESKKHEESVNSINKSSTIKKFFPTKNDKDEDKIAAVELSKCFHVVKHHHSYLSSDCGVKLESKHFSDSTIANKVHLGRTKMEAIVKNVLCPFAIEKAVIKLKCPTPIPFSISTDASNKGNRKFFPLAVRLFNFEDGVKDYLLDFYEEPNESSQSIFDTITSAIESLGLDIKNITAFGADNASVNYGKHCSVFEKLKNKKSNIIKANCNCHVIHNAAKHSMKVIKYDVETLVLKVFNEFSMSSKRVDELKECFEFVQQDYHNVLRHIPVRWLSLFNAVDRLILNWNAIKTYFIKKGKNECDKIIWTFIEDQKNELSEQLTLRECYIWFVHHVLSIFQKHILILEKNNLNAPEVYDVMLSLRSQILNRKNDNFFGIAVTTRLPNLTSKENDAFKSDALHTYKRALEYLEKWFDYENSPFKMFSCLKLSELPKLTDLLDLAKLIKVHVNGDELYEELNLIKLLPNDILNNTEFTSSEKWVKFFQSSTAQLKNIKQIVQYVFSVPCSNAFVERVFSHMNSLWTDERNRLGIDTVKAELVIRNNITYNCSEFFDQIQNEKHLLNAVKNAAKYKFKSLQ
;
A
#
# COMPACT_ATOMS: atom_id res chain seq x y z
N MET A 1 92.48 33.08 30.16
CA MET A 1 91.97 31.75 29.83
C MET A 1 90.77 31.52 30.73
N ASN A 2 89.57 31.67 30.16
CA ASN A 2 88.62 30.57 29.90
C ASN A 2 87.65 30.45 31.10
N GLU A 3 86.32 30.49 30.97
CA GLU A 3 85.44 30.23 29.84
C GLU A 3 84.13 31.03 29.99
N ASN A 4 83.68 31.63 28.89
CA ASN A 4 82.36 32.23 28.75
C ASN A 4 81.31 31.12 28.69
N GLU A 5 80.59 30.87 29.79
CA GLU A 5 79.35 30.09 29.76
C GLU A 5 78.27 30.87 28.99
N THR A 6 78.07 30.45 27.74
CA THR A 6 76.98 30.91 26.89
C THR A 6 75.64 30.47 27.50
N LYS A 7 74.87 31.42 28.04
CA LYS A 7 73.45 31.22 28.43
C LYS A 7 72.69 30.66 27.21
N LYS A 8 72.32 29.38 27.25
CA LYS A 8 71.46 28.74 26.24
C LYS A 8 70.14 29.49 26.16
N ARG A 9 69.91 30.20 25.04
CA ARG A 9 68.59 30.76 24.67
C ARG A 9 67.56 29.61 24.63
N ILE A 10 66.61 29.63 25.57
CA ILE A 10 65.44 28.74 25.53
C ILE A 10 64.58 29.18 24.35
N ARG A 11 64.59 28.40 23.26
CA ARG A 11 63.69 28.64 22.12
C ARG A 11 62.30 28.10 22.48
N ASN A 12 61.31 28.99 22.58
CA ASN A 12 59.91 28.60 22.67
C ASN A 12 59.41 28.16 21.28
N CYS A 13 59.30 26.85 21.06
CA CYS A 13 58.77 26.26 19.85
C CYS A 13 57.24 26.13 19.90
N VAL A 14 56.61 26.22 18.74
CA VAL A 14 55.18 25.95 18.53
C VAL A 14 55.01 24.74 17.61
N PHE A 15 53.83 24.15 17.61
CA PHE A 15 53.46 23.08 16.70
C PHE A 15 53.68 23.52 15.24
N ASN A 16 54.44 22.73 14.48
CA ASN A 16 54.68 23.00 13.07
C ASN A 16 53.68 22.21 12.21
N ASP A 17 52.85 22.93 11.46
CA ASP A 17 51.82 22.33 10.60
C ASP A 17 52.43 21.45 9.47
N GLU A 18 53.71 21.61 9.13
CA GLU A 18 54.40 20.71 8.19
C GLU A 18 54.55 19.28 8.73
N TRP A 19 54.49 19.05 10.04
CA TRP A 19 54.47 17.68 10.60
C TRP A 19 53.22 16.89 10.21
N LEU A 20 52.13 17.57 9.83
CA LEU A 20 50.92 16.93 9.32
C LEU A 20 51.08 16.43 7.88
N LYS A 21 52.15 16.82 7.19
CA LYS A 21 52.50 16.40 5.83
C LYS A 21 53.76 15.53 5.77
N ASP A 22 54.49 15.42 6.88
CA ASP A 22 55.70 14.63 7.01
C ASP A 22 55.36 13.13 6.97
N GLN A 23 56.05 12.37 6.11
CA GLN A 23 55.78 10.93 5.92
C GLN A 23 55.96 10.08 7.19
N ILE A 24 56.69 10.58 8.19
CA ILE A 24 56.99 9.85 9.43
C ILE A 24 55.98 10.20 10.54
N PHE A 25 55.48 11.44 10.55
CA PHE A 25 54.65 11.95 11.66
C PHE A 25 53.16 12.08 11.33
N SER A 26 52.82 12.32 10.06
CA SER A 26 51.46 12.65 9.60
C SER A 26 50.41 11.60 9.98
N ASP A 27 50.80 10.34 10.06
CA ASP A 27 49.92 9.22 10.36
C ASP A 27 49.39 9.21 11.80
N TRP A 28 50.04 9.94 12.73
CA TRP A 28 49.72 9.83 14.16
C TRP A 28 49.75 11.13 14.94
N ILE A 29 50.33 12.20 14.40
CA ILE A 29 50.41 13.50 15.08
C ILE A 29 49.20 14.38 14.72
N ALA A 30 48.66 15.09 15.72
CA ALA A 30 47.56 16.04 15.55
C ALA A 30 47.79 17.32 16.36
N LYS A 31 47.18 18.40 15.89
CA LYS A 31 47.22 19.72 16.53
C LYS A 31 46.42 19.70 17.84
N HIS A 32 46.94 20.34 18.87
CA HIS A 32 46.25 20.57 20.13
C HIS A 32 45.80 22.04 20.21
N ASN A 33 44.74 22.35 20.98
CA ASN A 33 44.26 23.72 21.18
C ASN A 33 45.32 24.67 21.76
N ASN A 34 46.37 24.12 22.38
CA ASN A 34 47.51 24.88 22.86
C ASN A 34 48.65 24.79 21.83
N PRO A 35 49.13 25.91 21.26
CA PRO A 35 50.12 25.91 20.18
C PRO A 35 51.48 25.35 20.61
N ASN A 36 51.77 25.24 21.90
CA ASN A 36 53.00 24.62 22.39
C ASN A 36 52.86 23.12 22.72
N LYS A 37 51.74 22.49 22.34
CA LYS A 37 51.49 21.06 22.57
C LYS A 37 51.12 20.36 21.27
N ALA A 38 51.48 19.09 21.19
CA ALA A 38 51.05 18.16 20.16
C ALA A 38 50.22 17.02 20.81
N ARG A 39 49.33 16.41 20.04
CA ARG A 39 48.55 15.24 20.46
C ARG A 39 48.89 14.07 19.54
N CYS A 40 49.10 12.89 20.10
CA CYS A 40 49.12 11.66 19.33
C CYS A 40 47.71 11.05 19.26
N ILE A 41 47.22 10.75 18.06
CA ILE A 41 45.90 10.13 17.87
C ILE A 41 45.90 8.62 18.13
N LEU A 42 47.07 7.96 18.06
CA LEU A 42 47.18 6.52 18.31
C LEU A 42 47.14 6.18 19.80
N CYS A 43 47.91 6.91 20.62
CA CYS A 43 48.01 6.64 22.07
C CYS A 43 47.25 7.67 22.93
N GLN A 44 46.54 8.62 22.29
CA GLN A 44 45.75 9.69 22.92
C GLN A 44 46.54 10.58 23.91
N THR A 45 47.86 10.63 23.78
CA THR A 45 48.74 11.37 24.70
C THR A 45 49.01 12.77 24.16
N VAL A 46 48.89 13.77 25.03
CA VAL A 46 49.25 15.16 24.73
C VAL A 46 50.61 15.46 25.36
N PHE A 47 51.55 15.96 24.56
CA PHE A 47 52.92 16.27 25.01
C PHE A 47 53.35 17.67 24.58
N SER A 48 54.30 18.24 25.32
CA SER A 48 54.80 19.59 25.07
C SER A 48 55.83 19.58 23.96
N VAL A 49 55.68 20.47 22.99
CA VAL A 49 56.72 20.78 21.98
C VAL A 49 57.40 22.12 22.27
N LYS A 50 57.04 22.78 23.38
CA LYS A 50 57.48 24.13 23.75
C LYS A 50 59.00 24.31 23.75
N TYR A 51 59.74 23.30 24.23
CA TYR A 51 61.18 23.43 24.47
C TYR A 51 62.01 22.65 23.45
N ASP A 52 61.47 21.53 22.95
CA ASP A 52 62.22 20.57 22.14
C ASP A 52 61.70 20.46 20.69
N GLY A 53 60.61 21.14 20.34
CA GLY A 53 60.06 21.17 18.98
C GLY A 53 59.91 19.77 18.39
N VAL A 54 60.52 19.54 17.21
CA VAL A 54 60.50 18.24 16.52
C VAL A 54 61.19 17.13 17.30
N LYS A 55 62.13 17.45 18.20
CA LYS A 55 62.80 16.45 19.03
C LYS A 55 61.82 15.83 20.03
N ALA A 56 60.92 16.62 20.62
CA ALA A 56 59.82 16.10 21.44
C ALA A 56 58.89 15.16 20.65
N VAL A 57 58.67 15.42 19.36
CA VAL A 57 57.88 14.55 18.47
C VAL A 57 58.58 13.20 18.28
N LYS A 58 59.88 13.20 17.96
CA LYS A 58 60.67 11.97 17.83
C LYS A 58 60.75 11.18 19.13
N THR A 59 60.99 11.84 20.25
CA THR A 59 61.02 11.18 21.57
C THR A 59 59.66 10.60 21.96
N HIS A 60 58.55 11.21 21.54
CA HIS A 60 57.23 10.62 21.73
C HIS A 60 57.02 9.36 20.85
N GLN A 61 57.49 9.38 19.60
CA GLN A 61 57.43 8.23 18.69
C GLN A 61 58.13 6.99 19.28
N GLU A 62 59.26 7.20 19.94
CA GLU A 62 60.05 6.18 20.62
C GLU A 62 59.52 5.83 22.03
N SER A 63 58.42 6.45 22.47
CA SER A 63 57.88 6.17 23.80
C SER A 63 57.20 4.80 23.83
N LYS A 64 57.43 4.04 24.91
CA LYS A 64 56.86 2.70 25.12
C LYS A 64 55.33 2.65 24.89
N LYS A 65 54.61 3.67 25.37
CA LYS A 65 53.15 3.79 25.19
C LYS A 65 52.74 3.98 23.72
N HIS A 66 53.53 4.72 22.95
CA HIS A 66 53.31 4.88 21.51
C HIS A 66 53.57 3.56 20.78
N GLU A 67 54.70 2.89 21.04
CA GLU A 67 55.03 1.59 20.44
C GLU A 67 53.98 0.51 20.75
N GLU A 68 53.53 0.41 22.00
CA GLU A 68 52.46 -0.52 22.41
C GLU A 68 51.14 -0.23 21.67
N SER A 69 50.80 1.05 21.48
CA SER A 69 49.59 1.46 20.75
C SER A 69 49.69 1.13 19.26
N VAL A 70 50.85 1.38 18.63
CA VAL A 70 51.11 1.04 17.23
C VAL A 70 51.03 -0.48 17.02
N ASN A 71 51.65 -1.26 17.91
CA ASN A 71 51.61 -2.72 17.86
C ASN A 71 50.21 -3.29 18.07
N SER A 72 49.41 -2.68 18.96
CA SER A 72 47.99 -3.04 19.14
C SER A 72 47.16 -2.75 17.89
N ILE A 73 47.41 -1.63 17.21
CA ILE A 73 46.69 -1.24 15.99
C ILE A 73 47.07 -2.12 14.80
N ASN A 74 48.35 -2.51 14.67
CA ASN A 74 48.83 -3.42 13.63
C ASN A 74 48.24 -4.83 13.80
N LYS A 75 48.08 -5.30 15.04
CA LYS A 75 47.35 -6.54 15.36
C LYS A 75 45.83 -6.43 15.08
N SER A 76 45.27 -5.22 15.09
CA SER A 76 43.87 -4.89 14.78
C SER A 76 43.62 -4.55 13.29
N SER A 77 44.56 -4.86 12.39
CA SER A 77 44.50 -4.55 10.94
C SER A 77 43.26 -5.04 10.19
N THR A 78 42.43 -5.88 10.82
CA THR A 78 41.10 -6.29 10.33
C THR A 78 40.14 -5.11 10.16
N ILE A 79 40.28 -4.02 10.93
CA ILE A 79 39.33 -2.88 10.91
C ILE A 79 39.58 -1.91 9.73
N LYS A 80 40.84 -1.72 9.29
CA LYS A 80 41.14 -0.82 8.15
C LYS A 80 40.58 -1.34 6.82
N LYS A 81 40.29 -2.64 6.69
CA LYS A 81 39.59 -3.21 5.52
C LYS A 81 38.11 -2.81 5.43
N PHE A 82 37.52 -2.31 6.51
CA PHE A 82 36.10 -1.91 6.57
C PHE A 82 35.86 -0.41 6.32
N PHE A 83 36.92 0.40 6.21
CA PHE A 83 36.80 1.82 5.89
C PHE A 83 37.31 2.08 4.47
N PRO A 84 36.47 2.59 3.55
CA PRO A 84 36.91 2.87 2.19
C PRO A 84 37.99 3.95 2.17
N THR A 85 39.06 3.71 1.40
CA THR A 85 40.02 4.74 1.01
C THR A 85 39.32 5.75 0.13
N LYS A 86 39.30 7.03 0.53
CA LYS A 86 38.71 8.13 -0.25
C LYS A 86 39.32 8.13 -1.66
N ASN A 87 38.45 8.03 -2.67
CA ASN A 87 38.71 8.00 -4.13
C ASN A 87 38.76 6.61 -4.78
N ASP A 88 37.80 5.72 -4.50
CA ASP A 88 37.57 4.56 -5.37
C ASP A 88 36.70 4.95 -6.57
N LYS A 89 37.12 4.62 -7.81
CA LYS A 89 36.34 4.92 -9.04
C LYS A 89 34.98 4.18 -9.07
N ASP A 90 34.80 3.17 -8.22
CA ASP A 90 33.63 2.30 -8.19
C ASP A 90 32.68 2.55 -7.00
N GLU A 91 32.91 3.54 -6.13
CA GLU A 91 32.06 3.74 -4.93
C GLU A 91 30.58 3.95 -5.29
N ASP A 92 30.29 4.69 -6.35
CA ASP A 92 28.93 4.92 -6.84
C ASP A 92 28.27 3.64 -7.34
N LYS A 93 29.04 2.77 -8.02
CA LYS A 93 28.54 1.47 -8.49
C LYS A 93 28.25 0.54 -7.33
N ILE A 94 29.13 0.51 -6.32
CA ILE A 94 28.92 -0.29 -5.11
C ILE A 94 27.67 0.19 -4.38
N ALA A 95 27.50 1.50 -4.19
CA ALA A 95 26.32 2.07 -3.56
C ALA A 95 25.04 1.76 -4.36
N ALA A 96 25.11 1.81 -5.70
CA ALA A 96 23.99 1.46 -6.57
C ALA A 96 23.59 -0.03 -6.42
N VAL A 97 24.56 -0.93 -6.38
CA VAL A 97 24.32 -2.37 -6.14
C VAL A 97 23.69 -2.57 -4.76
N GLU A 98 24.19 -1.89 -3.72
CA GLU A 98 23.65 -2.01 -2.37
C GLU A 98 22.21 -1.51 -2.25
N LEU A 99 21.89 -0.37 -2.90
CA LEU A 99 20.53 0.16 -2.98
C LEU A 99 19.59 -0.79 -3.72
N SER A 100 20.01 -1.28 -4.89
CA SER A 100 19.20 -2.19 -5.69
C SER A 100 18.94 -3.50 -4.95
N LYS A 101 19.94 -4.04 -4.24
CA LYS A 101 19.72 -5.21 -3.37
C LYS A 101 18.73 -4.92 -2.25
N CYS A 102 18.83 -3.78 -1.56
CA CYS A 102 17.85 -3.40 -0.55
C CYS A 102 16.44 -3.31 -1.14
N PHE A 103 16.30 -2.67 -2.31
CA PHE A 103 15.02 -2.60 -3.01
C PHE A 103 14.49 -3.98 -3.40
N HIS A 104 15.35 -4.87 -3.92
CA HIS A 104 15.00 -6.24 -4.27
C HIS A 104 14.48 -7.02 -3.06
N VAL A 105 15.14 -6.88 -1.90
CA VAL A 105 14.69 -7.49 -0.64
C VAL A 105 13.28 -7.06 -0.27
N VAL A 106 13.00 -5.75 -0.34
CA VAL A 106 11.67 -5.19 -0.01
C VAL A 106 10.62 -5.60 -1.05
N LYS A 107 10.95 -5.51 -2.34
CA LYS A 107 10.02 -5.80 -3.45
C LYS A 107 9.54 -7.25 -3.42
N HIS A 108 10.43 -8.19 -3.09
CA HIS A 108 10.20 -9.63 -3.16
C HIS A 108 10.07 -10.34 -1.80
N HIS A 109 9.98 -9.58 -0.70
CA HIS A 109 9.82 -10.13 0.65
C HIS A 109 10.94 -11.04 1.12
N HIS A 110 12.16 -10.80 0.68
CA HIS A 110 13.28 -11.59 1.15
C HIS A 110 13.62 -11.27 2.61
N SER A 111 14.09 -12.28 3.32
CA SER A 111 14.61 -12.11 4.67
C SER A 111 15.95 -11.37 4.62
N TYR A 112 16.11 -10.31 5.41
CA TYR A 112 17.41 -9.63 5.58
C TYR A 112 18.52 -10.59 6.04
N LEU A 113 18.18 -11.65 6.78
CA LEU A 113 19.16 -12.68 7.17
C LEU A 113 19.62 -13.50 5.97
N SER A 114 18.67 -13.89 5.11
CA SER A 114 18.98 -14.61 3.87
C SER A 114 19.80 -13.73 2.92
N SER A 115 19.44 -12.45 2.79
CA SER A 115 20.14 -11.50 1.93
C SER A 115 21.55 -11.18 2.41
N ASP A 116 21.77 -11.12 3.73
CA ASP A 116 23.11 -10.95 4.32
C ASP A 116 24.01 -12.15 3.97
N CYS A 117 23.48 -13.36 4.11
CA CYS A 117 24.15 -14.58 3.67
C CYS A 117 24.43 -14.56 2.16
N GLY A 118 23.44 -14.18 1.35
CA GLY A 118 23.56 -14.08 -0.11
C GLY A 118 24.66 -13.13 -0.56
N VAL A 119 24.71 -11.92 0.02
CA VAL A 119 25.76 -10.94 -0.28
C VAL A 119 27.16 -11.50 0.05
N LYS A 120 27.31 -12.20 1.17
CA LYS A 120 28.58 -12.85 1.54
C LYS A 120 28.97 -13.92 0.52
N LEU A 121 28.01 -14.72 0.08
CA LEU A 121 28.23 -15.79 -0.88
C LEU A 121 28.58 -15.26 -2.28
N GLU A 122 27.97 -14.15 -2.70
CA GLU A 122 28.27 -13.52 -3.99
C GLU A 122 29.73 -13.10 -4.12
N SER A 123 30.38 -12.64 -3.05
CA SER A 123 31.82 -12.36 -3.07
C SER A 123 32.68 -13.60 -3.35
N LYS A 124 32.15 -14.80 -3.09
CA LYS A 124 32.79 -16.08 -3.40
C LYS A 124 32.43 -16.59 -4.79
N HIS A 125 31.17 -16.46 -5.20
CA HIS A 125 30.72 -16.87 -6.53
C HIS A 125 31.35 -16.02 -7.64
N PHE A 126 31.48 -14.71 -7.39
CA PHE A 126 32.03 -13.73 -8.33
C PHE A 126 33.37 -13.21 -7.82
N SER A 127 34.28 -14.14 -7.49
CA SER A 127 35.57 -13.82 -6.88
C SER A 127 36.47 -12.95 -7.76
N ASP A 128 36.25 -12.98 -9.08
CA ASP A 128 36.91 -12.17 -10.10
C ASP A 128 36.36 -10.73 -10.20
N SER A 129 35.15 -10.48 -9.67
CA SER A 129 34.51 -9.16 -9.74
C SER A 129 34.99 -8.23 -8.63
N THR A 130 35.58 -7.10 -9.01
CA THR A 130 36.01 -6.04 -8.07
C THR A 130 34.83 -5.45 -7.29
N ILE A 131 33.67 -5.31 -7.94
CA ILE A 131 32.47 -4.74 -7.33
C ILE A 131 31.86 -5.73 -6.33
N ALA A 132 31.67 -7.00 -6.73
CA ALA A 132 31.05 -8.01 -5.87
C ALA A 132 31.83 -8.21 -4.56
N ASN A 133 33.16 -8.17 -4.63
CA ASN A 133 34.03 -8.28 -3.47
C ASN A 133 34.00 -7.06 -2.52
N LYS A 134 33.61 -5.88 -3.03
CA LYS A 134 33.55 -4.63 -2.25
C LYS A 134 32.14 -4.31 -1.72
N VAL A 135 31.11 -5.02 -2.17
CA VAL A 135 29.75 -4.87 -1.63
C VAL A 135 29.70 -5.44 -0.22
N HIS A 136 29.37 -4.59 0.76
CA HIS A 136 29.32 -4.97 2.16
C HIS A 136 27.97 -4.56 2.74
N LEU A 137 27.00 -5.45 2.57
CA LEU A 137 25.60 -5.21 2.87
C LEU A 137 25.07 -6.24 3.87
N GLY A 138 25.41 -6.05 5.15
CA GLY A 138 24.85 -6.85 6.24
C GLY A 138 23.46 -6.38 6.68
N ARG A 139 22.77 -7.16 7.50
CA ARG A 139 21.40 -6.89 7.98
C ARG A 139 21.20 -5.45 8.49
N THR A 140 22.05 -4.98 9.40
CA THR A 140 21.93 -3.64 10.01
C THR A 140 22.10 -2.53 8.98
N LYS A 141 22.96 -2.72 7.98
CA LYS A 141 23.16 -1.74 6.90
C LYS A 141 21.95 -1.72 5.97
N MET A 142 21.40 -2.88 5.61
CA MET A 142 20.17 -2.95 4.81
C MET A 142 19.02 -2.24 5.50
N GLU A 143 18.77 -2.55 6.78
CA GLU A 143 17.70 -1.92 7.56
C GLU A 143 17.87 -0.40 7.63
N ALA A 144 19.11 0.07 7.81
CA ALA A 144 19.43 1.50 7.81
C ALA A 144 19.20 2.16 6.44
N ILE A 145 19.59 1.50 5.34
CA ILE A 145 19.35 2.00 3.97
C ILE A 145 17.85 2.04 3.67
N VAL A 146 17.11 0.98 4.00
CA VAL A 146 15.66 0.89 3.81
C VAL A 146 14.95 2.03 4.55
N LYS A 147 15.22 2.20 5.85
CA LYS A 147 14.54 3.20 6.68
C LYS A 147 14.95 4.63 6.40
N ASN A 148 16.25 4.89 6.24
CA ASN A 148 16.78 6.26 6.28
C ASN A 148 17.20 6.80 4.91
N VAL A 149 17.14 5.97 3.87
CA VAL A 149 17.54 6.37 2.51
C VAL A 149 16.43 6.08 1.51
N LEU A 150 16.03 4.82 1.33
CA LEU A 150 15.02 4.42 0.34
C LEU A 150 13.62 4.91 0.69
N CYS A 151 13.18 4.80 1.94
CA CYS A 151 11.85 5.26 2.35
C CYS A 151 11.71 6.79 2.20
N PRO A 152 12.62 7.64 2.72
CA PRO A 152 12.57 9.08 2.49
C PRO A 152 12.57 9.44 1.01
N PHE A 153 13.40 8.79 0.19
CA PHE A 153 13.42 8.99 -1.26
C PHE A 153 12.07 8.63 -1.91
N ALA A 154 11.45 7.52 -1.51
CA ALA A 154 10.15 7.10 -2.02
C ALA A 154 9.02 8.08 -1.66
N ILE A 155 9.07 8.71 -0.47
CA ILE A 155 8.15 9.77 -0.08
C ILE A 155 8.45 11.05 -0.86
N GLU A 156 9.72 11.44 -0.97
CA GLU A 156 10.15 12.65 -1.67
C GLU A 156 9.72 12.63 -3.14
N LYS A 157 9.89 11.50 -3.85
CA LYS A 157 9.41 11.34 -5.23
C LYS A 157 7.90 11.52 -5.35
N ALA A 158 7.11 11.14 -4.35
CA ALA A 158 5.67 11.39 -4.32
C ALA A 158 5.35 12.85 -4.00
N VAL A 159 6.01 13.43 -2.98
CA VAL A 159 5.78 14.80 -2.50
C VAL A 159 6.20 15.86 -3.52
N ILE A 160 7.30 15.67 -4.24
CA ILE A 160 7.74 16.60 -5.29
C ILE A 160 6.65 16.74 -6.37
N LYS A 161 5.97 15.64 -6.74
CA LYS A 161 4.85 15.70 -7.68
C LYS A 161 3.69 16.55 -7.15
N LEU A 162 3.45 16.54 -5.84
CA LEU A 162 2.41 17.35 -5.18
C LEU A 162 2.81 18.84 -5.02
N LYS A 163 4.12 19.12 -4.96
CA LYS A 163 4.70 20.46 -4.78
C LYS A 163 5.09 21.18 -6.07
N CYS A 164 4.79 20.62 -7.24
CA CYS A 164 5.05 21.25 -8.55
C CYS A 164 4.62 22.75 -8.53
N PRO A 165 5.25 23.67 -9.29
CA PRO A 165 5.22 25.12 -9.01
C PRO A 165 3.81 25.75 -8.88
N THR A 166 2.79 25.08 -9.40
CA THR A 166 1.39 25.26 -9.00
C THR A 166 0.93 24.05 -8.17
N PRO A 167 0.52 24.23 -6.90
CA PRO A 167 0.08 23.12 -6.05
C PRO A 167 -1.02 22.29 -6.72
N ILE A 168 -0.82 20.97 -6.76
CA ILE A 168 -1.72 20.05 -7.45
C ILE A 168 -2.82 19.59 -6.47
N PRO A 169 -4.10 19.53 -6.90
CA PRO A 169 -5.15 18.91 -6.12
C PRO A 169 -4.88 17.41 -5.88
N PHE A 170 -5.05 16.96 -4.64
CA PHE A 170 -4.91 15.55 -4.28
C PHE A 170 -5.98 15.14 -3.27
N SER A 171 -6.35 13.87 -3.21
CA SER A 171 -7.18 13.36 -2.11
C SER A 171 -6.33 12.65 -1.06
N ILE A 172 -6.91 12.46 0.11
CA ILE A 172 -6.34 11.64 1.19
C ILE A 172 -7.24 10.44 1.46
N SER A 173 -6.64 9.32 1.85
CA SER A 173 -7.39 8.15 2.34
C SER A 173 -6.69 7.48 3.51
N THR A 174 -7.48 7.04 4.49
CA THR A 174 -6.99 6.31 5.66
C THR A 174 -8.06 5.36 6.17
N ASP A 175 -7.62 4.32 6.86
CA ASP A 175 -8.47 3.38 7.59
C ASP A 175 -7.66 2.72 8.70
N ALA A 176 -8.34 1.99 9.59
CA ALA A 176 -7.71 1.29 10.70
C ALA A 176 -7.54 -0.21 10.40
N SER A 177 -6.35 -0.75 10.67
CA SER A 177 -6.15 -2.19 10.74
C SER A 177 -5.48 -2.60 12.05
N ASN A 178 -5.93 -3.74 12.57
CA ASN A 178 -5.42 -4.30 13.83
C ASN A 178 -4.29 -5.30 13.56
N LYS A 179 -3.21 -5.19 14.34
CA LYS A 179 -2.18 -6.23 14.45
C LYS A 179 -1.95 -6.53 15.93
N GLY A 180 -2.58 -7.61 16.41
CA GLY A 180 -2.64 -7.90 17.84
C GLY A 180 -3.43 -6.82 18.58
N ASN A 181 -2.84 -6.23 19.61
CA ASN A 181 -3.41 -5.12 20.38
C ASN A 181 -3.03 -3.72 19.84
N ARG A 182 -2.42 -3.66 18.66
CA ARG A 182 -1.91 -2.43 18.05
C ARG A 182 -2.72 -2.07 16.83
N LYS A 183 -2.86 -0.77 16.58
CA LYS A 183 -3.72 -0.24 15.53
C LYS A 183 -2.93 0.67 14.62
N PHE A 184 -3.03 0.42 13.32
CA PHE A 184 -2.24 1.09 12.31
C PHE A 184 -3.10 1.76 11.26
N PHE A 185 -2.62 2.90 10.78
CA PHE A 185 -3.27 3.75 9.79
C PHE A 185 -2.30 4.08 8.66
N PRO A 186 -2.66 3.79 7.39
CA PRO A 186 -1.96 4.33 6.23
C PRO A 186 -2.49 5.72 5.91
N LEU A 187 -1.59 6.68 5.69
CA LEU A 187 -1.93 7.94 5.03
C LEU A 187 -1.64 7.81 3.55
N ALA A 188 -2.66 7.45 2.78
CA ALA A 188 -2.60 7.38 1.33
C ALA A 188 -3.02 8.71 0.70
N VAL A 189 -2.46 9.02 -0.47
CA VAL A 189 -2.88 10.14 -1.32
C VAL A 189 -3.10 9.69 -2.75
N ARG A 190 -4.06 10.31 -3.43
CA ARG A 190 -4.29 10.14 -4.87
C ARG A 190 -4.21 11.47 -5.60
N LEU A 191 -3.52 11.49 -6.73
CA LEU A 191 -3.40 12.64 -7.62
C LEU A 191 -3.56 12.22 -9.09
N PHE A 192 -3.76 13.20 -9.96
CA PHE A 192 -3.67 13.00 -11.41
C PHE A 192 -2.49 13.80 -11.99
N ASN A 193 -1.59 13.09 -12.66
CA ASN A 193 -0.46 13.66 -13.37
C ASN A 193 -0.74 13.62 -14.89
N PHE A 194 -0.40 14.68 -15.61
CA PHE A 194 -0.68 14.77 -17.05
C PHE A 194 0.12 13.80 -17.92
N GLU A 195 1.25 13.30 -17.41
CA GLU A 195 2.12 12.34 -18.09
C GLU A 195 1.74 10.90 -17.72
N ASP A 196 1.46 10.64 -16.44
CA ASP A 196 1.29 9.29 -15.92
C ASP A 196 -0.17 8.89 -15.57
N GLY A 197 -1.11 9.84 -15.60
CA GLY A 197 -2.50 9.66 -15.19
C GLY A 197 -2.70 9.61 -13.67
N VAL A 198 -3.70 8.85 -13.21
CA VAL A 198 -3.97 8.66 -11.78
C VAL A 198 -2.84 7.89 -11.10
N LYS A 199 -2.38 8.42 -9.96
CA LYS A 199 -1.38 7.77 -9.09
C LYS A 199 -1.80 7.82 -7.64
N ASP A 200 -1.62 6.69 -6.96
CA ASP A 200 -1.77 6.53 -5.52
C ASP A 200 -0.37 6.43 -4.88
N TYR A 201 -0.18 7.10 -3.74
CA TYR A 201 1.05 7.05 -2.96
C TYR A 201 0.74 6.85 -1.47
N LEU A 202 1.60 6.12 -0.77
CA LEU A 202 1.59 6.02 0.68
C LEU A 202 2.58 7.05 1.24
N LEU A 203 2.08 8.07 1.94
CA LEU A 203 2.93 9.11 2.54
C LEU A 203 3.38 8.73 3.95
N ASP A 204 2.51 8.03 4.69
CA ASP A 204 2.82 7.57 6.04
C ASP A 204 2.11 6.26 6.37
N PHE A 205 2.64 5.53 7.35
CA PHE A 205 2.03 4.37 7.98
C PHE A 205 2.34 4.43 9.47
N TYR A 206 1.38 4.86 10.28
CA TYR A 206 1.59 5.19 11.69
C TYR A 206 0.74 4.31 12.61
N GLU A 207 1.17 4.19 13.86
CA GLU A 207 0.38 3.60 14.94
C GLU A 207 -0.38 4.69 15.67
N GLU A 208 -1.67 4.49 15.91
CA GLU A 208 -2.50 5.39 16.71
C GLU A 208 -3.50 4.55 17.53
N PRO A 209 -3.33 4.45 18.86
CA PRO A 209 -4.28 3.74 19.71
C PRO A 209 -5.62 4.48 19.87
N ASN A 210 -5.66 5.81 19.72
CA ASN A 210 -6.87 6.60 19.90
C ASN A 210 -7.62 6.78 18.57
N GLU A 211 -8.73 6.07 18.43
CA GLU A 211 -9.59 6.13 17.23
C GLU A 211 -10.62 7.26 17.26
N SER A 212 -10.45 8.26 18.13
CA SER A 212 -11.32 9.42 18.05
C SER A 212 -11.13 10.12 16.71
N SER A 213 -12.22 10.67 16.17
CA SER A 213 -12.18 11.45 14.94
C SER A 213 -11.33 12.72 15.08
N GLN A 214 -10.93 13.11 16.30
CA GLN A 214 -9.99 14.19 16.57
C GLN A 214 -8.54 13.72 16.41
N SER A 215 -8.16 12.60 17.05
CA SER A 215 -6.80 12.04 16.93
C SER A 215 -6.44 11.75 15.48
N ILE A 216 -7.34 11.11 14.74
CA ILE A 216 -7.11 10.79 13.32
C ILE A 216 -6.93 12.07 12.50
N PHE A 217 -7.74 13.10 12.76
CA PHE A 217 -7.64 14.39 12.06
C PHE A 217 -6.31 15.11 12.38
N ASP A 218 -5.89 15.12 13.63
CA ASP A 218 -4.65 15.77 14.07
C ASP A 218 -3.43 15.05 13.48
N THR A 219 -3.45 13.72 13.42
CA THR A 219 -2.37 12.94 12.82
C THR A 219 -2.28 13.12 11.31
N ILE A 220 -3.42 13.12 10.60
CA ILE A 220 -3.45 13.47 9.17
C ILE A 220 -2.86 14.87 8.95
N THR A 221 -3.32 15.85 9.72
CA THR A 221 -2.90 17.25 9.59
C THR A 221 -1.39 17.39 9.82
N SER A 222 -0.90 16.83 10.92
CA SER A 222 0.52 16.87 11.28
C SER A 222 1.40 16.20 10.22
N ALA A 223 0.97 15.05 9.68
CA ALA A 223 1.71 14.35 8.65
C ALA A 223 1.78 15.17 7.34
N ILE A 224 0.66 15.72 6.88
CA ILE A 224 0.59 16.57 5.67
C ILE A 224 1.46 17.82 5.83
N GLU A 225 1.34 18.52 6.96
CA GLU A 225 2.10 19.74 7.25
C GLU A 225 3.60 19.47 7.38
N SER A 226 4.00 18.35 8.01
CA SER A 226 5.41 17.95 8.12
C SER A 226 6.08 17.70 6.77
N LEU A 227 5.30 17.29 5.77
CA LEU A 227 5.75 17.13 4.38
C LEU A 227 5.73 18.45 3.60
N GLY A 228 5.31 19.56 4.21
CA GLY A 228 5.16 20.87 3.58
C GLY A 228 4.04 20.90 2.54
N LEU A 229 2.99 20.11 2.74
CA LEU A 229 1.78 20.11 1.92
C LEU A 229 0.70 20.93 2.61
N ASP A 230 -0.22 21.52 1.84
CA ASP A 230 -1.33 22.32 2.36
C ASP A 230 -2.64 21.54 2.28
N ILE A 231 -3.36 21.46 3.41
CA ILE A 231 -4.71 20.88 3.52
C ILE A 231 -5.70 21.54 2.54
N LYS A 232 -5.48 22.81 2.16
CA LYS A 232 -6.30 23.51 1.17
C LYS A 232 -6.24 22.87 -0.22
N ASN A 233 -5.27 22.02 -0.52
CA ASN A 233 -5.19 21.29 -1.79
C ASN A 233 -5.92 19.94 -1.76
N ILE A 234 -6.44 19.51 -0.59
CA ILE A 234 -7.18 18.26 -0.47
C ILE A 234 -8.51 18.35 -1.22
N THR A 235 -8.79 17.41 -2.12
CA THR A 235 -10.03 17.38 -2.92
C THR A 235 -11.09 16.48 -2.33
N ALA A 236 -10.68 15.38 -1.69
CA ALA A 236 -11.56 14.37 -1.15
C ALA A 236 -10.94 13.68 0.06
N PHE A 237 -11.80 13.11 0.90
CA PHE A 237 -11.43 12.19 1.97
C PHE A 237 -12.08 10.84 1.72
N GLY A 238 -11.25 9.81 1.56
CA GLY A 238 -11.65 8.42 1.38
C GLY A 238 -11.41 7.59 2.64
N ALA A 239 -12.44 6.89 3.10
CA ALA A 239 -12.38 6.00 4.25
C ALA A 239 -13.55 5.01 4.23
N ASP A 240 -13.60 4.09 5.20
CA ASP A 240 -14.79 3.30 5.47
C ASP A 240 -15.99 4.17 5.88
N ASN A 241 -17.19 3.59 5.87
CA ASN A 241 -18.41 4.34 6.15
C ASN A 241 -18.73 4.49 7.64
N ALA A 242 -17.74 4.29 8.54
CA ALA A 242 -17.96 4.40 9.98
C ALA A 242 -18.29 5.84 10.42
N SER A 243 -18.98 5.95 11.55
CA SER A 243 -19.38 7.24 12.11
C SER A 243 -18.19 8.13 12.49
N VAL A 244 -17.05 7.53 12.85
CA VAL A 244 -15.80 8.26 13.10
C VAL A 244 -15.33 9.03 11.86
N ASN A 245 -15.54 8.46 10.67
CA ASN A 245 -15.07 9.03 9.40
C ASN A 245 -16.10 9.97 8.76
N TYR A 246 -17.40 9.63 8.80
CA TYR A 246 -18.45 10.38 8.10
C TYR A 246 -19.68 10.76 8.95
N GLY A 247 -19.63 10.61 10.26
CA GLY A 247 -20.69 11.05 11.17
C GLY A 247 -21.05 12.53 11.00
N LYS A 248 -22.34 12.85 11.17
CA LYS A 248 -22.94 14.16 10.82
C LYS A 248 -22.35 15.37 11.55
N HIS A 249 -21.90 15.20 12.80
CA HIS A 249 -21.50 16.31 13.66
C HIS A 249 -20.04 16.24 14.11
N CYS A 250 -19.52 15.04 14.38
CA CYS A 250 -18.16 14.85 14.88
C CYS A 250 -17.48 13.69 14.16
N SER A 251 -16.90 14.00 13.00
CA SER A 251 -16.17 13.03 12.17
C SER A 251 -14.89 13.63 11.61
N VAL A 252 -14.02 12.79 11.05
CA VAL A 252 -12.79 13.25 10.36
C VAL A 252 -13.17 14.12 9.18
N PHE A 253 -14.18 13.70 8.40
CA PHE A 253 -14.67 14.47 7.26
C PHE A 253 -15.17 15.86 7.65
N GLU A 254 -16.03 16.00 8.66
CA GLU A 254 -16.55 17.32 9.05
C GLU A 254 -15.43 18.24 9.57
N LYS A 255 -14.40 17.71 10.25
CA LYS A 255 -13.22 18.49 10.66
C LYS A 255 -12.39 18.96 9.46
N LEU A 256 -12.14 18.10 8.48
CA LEU A 256 -11.46 18.48 7.23
C LEU A 256 -12.29 19.53 6.46
N LYS A 257 -13.61 19.36 6.42
CA LYS A 257 -14.53 20.31 5.78
C LYS A 257 -14.49 21.69 6.44
N ASN A 258 -14.30 21.77 7.75
CA ASN A 258 -14.13 23.04 8.46
C ASN A 258 -12.82 23.76 8.08
N LYS A 259 -11.76 23.02 7.72
CA LYS A 259 -10.51 23.60 7.18
C LYS A 259 -10.63 23.97 5.70
N LYS A 260 -11.33 23.15 4.91
CA LYS A 260 -11.63 23.39 3.50
C LYS A 260 -13.06 22.99 3.18
N SER A 261 -13.93 23.98 2.97
CA SER A 261 -15.38 23.75 2.77
C SER A 261 -15.74 22.90 1.55
N ASN A 262 -14.83 22.77 0.59
CA ASN A 262 -15.04 22.11 -0.68
C ASN A 262 -14.21 20.82 -0.77
N ILE A 263 -14.61 19.82 0.02
CA ILE A 263 -14.01 18.49 0.04
C ILE A 263 -15.10 17.46 -0.29
N ILE A 264 -14.79 16.53 -1.19
CA ILE A 264 -15.72 15.50 -1.63
C ILE A 264 -15.73 14.35 -0.62
N LYS A 265 -16.93 13.88 -0.26
CA LYS A 265 -17.13 12.64 0.50
C LYS A 265 -16.87 11.45 -0.42
N ALA A 266 -15.70 10.83 -0.31
CA ALA A 266 -15.35 9.65 -1.08
C ALA A 266 -15.55 8.37 -0.24
N ASN A 267 -16.78 8.17 0.22
CA ASN A 267 -17.19 6.96 0.96
C ASN A 267 -16.80 5.68 0.21
N CYS A 268 -16.49 4.62 0.96
CA CYS A 268 -16.15 3.34 0.35
C CYS A 268 -17.40 2.64 -0.21
N ASN A 269 -17.59 2.73 -1.53
CA ASN A 269 -18.70 2.08 -2.23
C ASN A 269 -18.64 0.55 -2.12
N CYS A 270 -17.45 -0.06 -2.01
CA CYS A 270 -17.32 -1.50 -1.75
C CYS A 270 -17.99 -1.90 -0.43
N HIS A 271 -17.79 -1.11 0.63
CA HIS A 271 -18.47 -1.32 1.92
C HIS A 271 -19.99 -1.14 1.80
N VAL A 272 -20.47 -0.15 1.04
CA VAL A 272 -21.91 0.06 0.80
C VAL A 272 -22.53 -1.19 0.15
N ILE A 273 -21.92 -1.68 -0.93
CA ILE A 273 -22.39 -2.84 -1.69
C ILE A 273 -22.33 -4.12 -0.84
N HIS A 274 -21.22 -4.35 -0.14
CA HIS A 274 -21.07 -5.50 0.76
C HIS A 274 -22.11 -5.50 1.88
N ASN A 275 -22.32 -4.35 2.54
CA ASN A 275 -23.30 -4.22 3.60
C ASN A 275 -24.73 -4.33 3.08
N ALA A 276 -25.02 -3.85 1.86
CA ALA A 276 -26.31 -4.03 1.22
C ALA A 276 -26.64 -5.52 1.03
N ALA A 277 -25.70 -6.32 0.53
CA ALA A 277 -25.84 -7.77 0.43
C ALA A 277 -26.07 -8.42 1.80
N LYS A 278 -25.22 -8.11 2.79
CA LYS A 278 -25.35 -8.68 4.14
C LYS A 278 -26.68 -8.29 4.81
N HIS A 279 -27.12 -7.05 4.64
CA HIS A 279 -28.36 -6.54 5.20
C HIS A 279 -29.60 -7.13 4.53
N SER A 280 -29.56 -7.31 3.21
CA SER A 280 -30.68 -7.85 2.45
C SER A 280 -30.92 -9.33 2.76
N MET A 281 -29.86 -10.12 2.88
CA MET A 281 -29.97 -11.57 3.11
C MET A 281 -30.48 -11.95 4.50
N LYS A 282 -30.53 -11.03 5.48
CA LYS A 282 -31.01 -11.34 6.85
C LYS A 282 -32.48 -11.79 6.93
N VAL A 283 -33.26 -11.61 5.87
CA VAL A 283 -34.69 -11.94 5.84
C VAL A 283 -34.99 -13.30 5.22
N ILE A 284 -34.00 -13.95 4.61
CA ILE A 284 -34.22 -15.26 4.01
C ILE A 284 -34.45 -16.30 5.11
N LYS A 285 -35.40 -17.21 4.90
CA LYS A 285 -35.75 -18.24 5.87
C LYS A 285 -34.58 -19.18 6.22
N TYR A 286 -33.76 -19.54 5.24
CA TYR A 286 -32.67 -20.51 5.42
C TYR A 286 -31.31 -19.83 5.37
N ASP A 287 -30.56 -19.90 6.47
CA ASP A 287 -29.28 -19.23 6.64
C ASP A 287 -28.14 -19.95 5.89
N VAL A 288 -27.95 -19.55 4.63
CA VAL A 288 -26.90 -20.08 3.74
C VAL A 288 -25.49 -19.70 4.22
N GLU A 289 -25.31 -18.54 4.86
CA GLU A 289 -24.00 -18.14 5.39
C GLU A 289 -23.55 -19.10 6.50
N THR A 290 -24.45 -19.40 7.43
CA THR A 290 -24.15 -20.36 8.50
C THR A 290 -24.00 -21.77 7.96
N LEU A 291 -24.79 -22.18 6.95
CA LEU A 291 -24.58 -23.47 6.27
C LEU A 291 -23.14 -23.63 5.78
N VAL A 292 -22.63 -22.65 5.02
CA VAL A 292 -21.26 -22.65 4.49
C VAL A 292 -20.23 -22.77 5.62
N LEU A 293 -20.38 -21.98 6.70
CA LEU A 293 -19.47 -22.01 7.84
C LEU A 293 -19.45 -23.38 8.52
N LYS A 294 -20.64 -23.99 8.71
CA LYS A 294 -20.77 -25.30 9.36
C LYS A 294 -20.20 -26.43 8.51
N VAL A 295 -20.47 -26.42 7.20
CA VAL A 295 -19.92 -27.38 6.25
C VAL A 295 -18.39 -27.29 6.24
N PHE A 296 -17.82 -26.08 6.16
CA PHE A 296 -16.36 -25.93 6.22
C PHE A 296 -15.76 -26.46 7.53
N ASN A 297 -16.37 -26.16 8.67
CA ASN A 297 -15.88 -26.60 9.98
C ASN A 297 -15.90 -28.12 10.18
N GLU A 298 -16.77 -28.84 9.48
CA GLU A 298 -16.80 -30.31 9.54
C GLU A 298 -15.50 -30.92 9.00
N PHE A 299 -14.94 -30.32 7.94
CA PHE A 299 -13.80 -30.88 7.19
C PHE A 299 -12.46 -30.20 7.49
N SER A 300 -12.47 -28.95 7.98
CA SER A 300 -11.26 -28.11 8.07
C SER A 300 -10.11 -28.64 8.93
N MET A 301 -10.40 -29.55 9.87
CA MET A 301 -9.41 -30.09 10.82
C MET A 301 -9.37 -31.62 10.87
N SER A 302 -9.98 -32.33 9.93
CA SER A 302 -10.04 -33.80 9.96
C SER A 302 -9.74 -34.40 8.60
N SER A 303 -8.51 -34.92 8.44
CA SER A 303 -8.11 -35.67 7.25
C SER A 303 -9.00 -36.89 7.01
N LYS A 304 -9.42 -37.58 8.09
CA LYS A 304 -10.35 -38.71 8.02
C LYS A 304 -11.69 -38.33 7.39
N ARG A 305 -12.29 -37.21 7.82
CA ARG A 305 -13.58 -36.76 7.26
C ARG A 305 -13.44 -36.27 5.82
N VAL A 306 -12.30 -35.70 5.46
CA VAL A 306 -12.00 -35.34 4.08
C VAL A 306 -11.89 -36.59 3.20
N ASP A 307 -11.30 -37.67 3.71
CA ASP A 307 -11.20 -38.94 3.00
C ASP A 307 -12.59 -39.59 2.81
N GLU A 308 -13.41 -39.64 3.85
CA GLU A 308 -14.81 -40.09 3.78
C GLU A 308 -15.65 -39.23 2.81
N LEU A 309 -15.38 -37.93 2.72
CA LEU A 309 -16.01 -37.05 1.74
C LEU A 309 -15.57 -37.42 0.31
N LYS A 310 -14.29 -37.73 0.09
CA LYS A 310 -13.79 -38.15 -1.24
C LYS A 310 -14.43 -39.45 -1.71
N GLU A 311 -14.66 -40.42 -0.83
CA GLU A 311 -15.46 -41.62 -1.16
C GLU A 311 -16.86 -41.22 -1.68
N CYS A 312 -17.47 -40.18 -1.10
CA CYS A 312 -18.76 -39.69 -1.57
C CYS A 312 -18.66 -39.01 -2.95
N PHE A 313 -17.55 -38.32 -3.25
CA PHE A 313 -17.27 -37.76 -4.59
C PHE A 313 -17.12 -38.87 -5.64
N GLU A 314 -16.40 -39.94 -5.32
CA GLU A 314 -16.28 -41.13 -6.19
C GLU A 314 -17.66 -41.78 -6.42
N PHE A 315 -18.46 -41.93 -5.37
CA PHE A 315 -19.80 -42.48 -5.45
C PHE A 315 -20.72 -41.68 -6.39
N VAL A 316 -20.69 -40.34 -6.32
CA VAL A 316 -21.50 -39.48 -7.20
C VAL A 316 -20.81 -39.16 -8.53
N GLN A 317 -19.64 -39.75 -8.81
CA GLN A 317 -18.86 -39.55 -10.03
C GLN A 317 -18.52 -38.07 -10.31
N GLN A 318 -18.09 -37.35 -9.27
CA GLN A 318 -17.66 -35.95 -9.37
C GLN A 318 -16.18 -35.80 -9.00
N ASP A 319 -15.49 -34.87 -9.65
CA ASP A 319 -14.13 -34.49 -9.27
C ASP A 319 -14.11 -33.81 -7.90
N TYR A 320 -13.16 -34.24 -7.05
CA TYR A 320 -13.00 -33.64 -5.74
C TYR A 320 -12.45 -32.21 -5.82
N HIS A 321 -13.15 -31.32 -5.13
CA HIS A 321 -12.75 -29.94 -4.96
C HIS A 321 -12.78 -29.57 -3.47
N ASN A 322 -11.74 -28.91 -2.97
CA ASN A 322 -11.72 -28.48 -1.56
C ASN A 322 -12.90 -27.55 -1.22
N VAL A 323 -13.48 -27.75 -0.03
CA VAL A 323 -14.48 -26.84 0.56
C VAL A 323 -13.81 -25.51 0.94
N LEU A 324 -14.41 -24.39 0.52
CA LEU A 324 -13.84 -23.07 0.77
C LEU A 324 -14.32 -22.46 2.08
N ARG A 325 -13.42 -21.75 2.75
CA ARG A 325 -13.71 -20.97 3.96
C ARG A 325 -14.33 -19.64 3.60
N HIS A 326 -15.45 -19.31 4.25
CA HIS A 326 -16.00 -17.95 4.28
C HIS A 326 -15.45 -17.16 5.48
N ILE A 327 -15.14 -15.87 5.29
CA ILE A 327 -14.72 -14.95 6.36
C ILE A 327 -15.71 -13.77 6.37
N PRO A 328 -16.63 -13.67 7.35
CA PRO A 328 -17.74 -12.71 7.33
C PRO A 328 -17.37 -11.22 7.23
N VAL A 329 -16.12 -10.87 7.52
CA VAL A 329 -15.60 -9.49 7.43
C VAL A 329 -14.90 -9.19 6.11
N ARG A 330 -14.57 -10.21 5.30
CA ARG A 330 -13.93 -10.02 4.00
C ARG A 330 -14.99 -9.97 2.91
N TRP A 331 -14.94 -8.92 2.11
CA TRP A 331 -15.73 -8.84 0.89
C TRP A 331 -15.48 -10.09 0.04
N LEU A 332 -16.48 -10.48 -0.75
CA LEU A 332 -16.37 -11.53 -1.76
C LEU A 332 -16.27 -12.99 -1.28
N SER A 333 -15.86 -13.22 -0.02
CA SER A 333 -15.58 -14.60 0.44
C SER A 333 -16.81 -15.51 0.48
N LEU A 334 -18.00 -14.97 0.76
CA LEU A 334 -19.23 -15.76 0.81
C LEU A 334 -19.63 -16.28 -0.58
N PHE A 335 -19.54 -15.43 -1.61
CA PHE A 335 -19.92 -15.83 -2.97
C PHE A 335 -19.10 -17.03 -3.43
N ASN A 336 -17.76 -16.94 -3.32
CA ASN A 336 -16.87 -18.04 -3.71
C ASN A 336 -17.13 -19.31 -2.89
N ALA A 337 -17.47 -19.17 -1.61
CA ALA A 337 -17.76 -20.32 -0.75
C ALA A 337 -19.11 -20.97 -1.09
N VAL A 338 -20.14 -20.20 -1.43
CA VAL A 338 -21.43 -20.71 -1.93
C VAL A 338 -21.28 -21.34 -3.31
N ASP A 339 -20.51 -20.73 -4.20
CA ASP A 339 -20.20 -21.26 -5.54
C ASP A 339 -19.52 -22.64 -5.43
N ARG A 340 -18.50 -22.76 -4.57
CA ARG A 340 -17.88 -24.04 -4.26
C ARG A 340 -18.84 -25.03 -3.59
N LEU A 341 -19.71 -24.55 -2.69
CA LEU A 341 -20.69 -25.39 -2.03
C LEU A 341 -21.63 -26.03 -3.06
N ILE A 342 -22.14 -25.25 -4.01
CA ILE A 342 -23.01 -25.72 -5.10
C ILE A 342 -22.29 -26.75 -5.96
N LEU A 343 -21.05 -26.48 -6.37
CA LEU A 343 -20.24 -27.41 -7.17
C LEU A 343 -20.10 -28.78 -6.49
N ASN A 344 -19.93 -28.77 -5.17
CA ASN A 344 -19.68 -29.95 -4.35
C ASN A 344 -20.96 -30.53 -3.72
N TRP A 345 -22.13 -29.95 -4.01
CA TRP A 345 -23.29 -30.12 -3.14
C TRP A 345 -23.79 -31.56 -3.10
N ASN A 346 -23.75 -32.29 -4.22
CA ASN A 346 -24.20 -33.68 -4.27
C ASN A 346 -23.36 -34.60 -3.39
N ALA A 347 -22.03 -34.50 -3.48
CA ALA A 347 -21.11 -35.26 -2.62
C ALA A 347 -21.26 -34.86 -1.14
N ILE A 348 -21.33 -33.56 -0.84
CA ILE A 348 -21.49 -33.04 0.53
C ILE A 348 -22.81 -33.51 1.14
N LYS A 349 -23.91 -33.42 0.40
CA LYS A 349 -25.23 -33.89 0.80
C LYS A 349 -25.24 -35.39 1.06
N THR A 350 -24.61 -36.17 0.18
CA THR A 350 -24.46 -37.63 0.34
C THR A 350 -23.70 -37.98 1.63
N TYR A 351 -22.59 -37.28 1.90
CA TYR A 351 -21.82 -37.46 3.13
C TYR A 351 -22.69 -37.22 4.39
N PHE A 352 -23.43 -36.11 4.44
CA PHE A 352 -24.24 -35.79 5.62
C PHE A 352 -25.49 -36.68 5.77
N ILE A 353 -26.06 -37.18 4.66
CA ILE A 353 -27.13 -38.19 4.70
C ILE A 353 -26.59 -39.51 5.25
N LYS A 354 -25.43 -39.98 4.76
CA LYS A 354 -24.73 -41.18 5.26
C LYS A 354 -24.44 -41.08 6.75
N LYS A 355 -24.01 -39.91 7.22
CA LYS A 355 -23.73 -39.61 8.63
C LYS A 355 -24.99 -39.60 9.51
N GLY A 356 -26.13 -39.21 8.93
CA GLY A 356 -27.44 -39.25 9.60
C GLY A 356 -27.72 -38.09 10.57
N LYS A 357 -28.99 -37.97 10.98
CA LYS A 357 -29.53 -36.82 11.72
C LYS A 357 -28.82 -36.54 13.05
N ASN A 358 -28.48 -37.58 13.79
CA ASN A 358 -27.98 -37.43 15.17
C ASN A 358 -26.52 -36.99 15.22
N GLU A 359 -25.76 -37.19 14.15
CA GLU A 359 -24.34 -36.86 14.06
C GLU A 359 -24.05 -35.64 13.15
N CYS A 360 -25.10 -35.11 12.52
CA CYS A 360 -25.05 -33.93 11.67
C CYS A 360 -25.41 -32.66 12.45
N ASP A 361 -24.76 -31.53 12.13
CA ASP A 361 -25.16 -30.22 12.67
C ASP A 361 -26.61 -29.91 12.26
N LYS A 362 -27.42 -29.41 13.20
CA LYS A 362 -28.86 -29.16 12.98
C LYS A 362 -29.13 -28.25 11.79
N ILE A 363 -28.26 -27.26 11.55
CA ILE A 363 -28.41 -26.32 10.43
C ILE A 363 -28.18 -27.06 9.12
N ILE A 364 -27.10 -27.84 9.02
CA ILE A 364 -26.81 -28.66 7.83
C ILE A 364 -27.95 -29.65 7.58
N TRP A 365 -28.42 -30.34 8.63
CA TRP A 365 -29.55 -31.25 8.51
C TRP A 365 -30.83 -30.55 8.01
N THR A 366 -31.05 -29.31 8.44
CA THR A 366 -32.15 -28.44 7.95
C THR A 366 -32.00 -28.03 6.47
N PHE A 367 -30.92 -28.36 5.78
CA PHE A 367 -30.85 -28.20 4.32
C PHE A 367 -31.07 -29.49 3.53
N ILE A 368 -31.05 -30.66 4.17
CA ILE A 368 -31.03 -31.96 3.49
C ILE A 368 -32.09 -32.96 3.99
N GLU A 369 -32.81 -32.69 5.08
CA GLU A 369 -33.69 -33.68 5.71
C GLU A 369 -34.87 -34.12 4.84
N ASP A 370 -35.29 -33.27 3.89
CA ASP A 370 -36.31 -33.56 2.89
C ASP A 370 -35.84 -34.57 1.84
N GLN A 371 -34.55 -34.88 1.81
CA GLN A 371 -33.92 -35.86 0.93
C GLN A 371 -33.35 -37.07 1.69
N LYS A 372 -33.75 -37.28 2.96
CA LYS A 372 -33.23 -38.37 3.80
C LYS A 372 -33.48 -39.76 3.20
N ASN A 373 -34.64 -39.96 2.57
CA ASN A 373 -35.07 -41.27 2.08
C ASN A 373 -34.76 -41.48 0.59
N GLU A 374 -34.82 -40.41 -0.20
CA GLU A 374 -34.56 -40.44 -1.64
C GLU A 374 -33.85 -39.14 -2.03
N LEU A 375 -32.75 -39.27 -2.77
CA LEU A 375 -32.02 -38.14 -3.31
C LEU A 375 -32.81 -37.56 -4.49
N SER A 376 -33.23 -36.31 -4.36
CA SER A 376 -33.91 -35.63 -5.45
C SER A 376 -32.88 -35.15 -6.49
N GLU A 377 -33.09 -35.52 -7.75
CA GLU A 377 -32.35 -34.94 -8.88
C GLU A 377 -32.76 -33.48 -9.13
N GLN A 378 -33.96 -33.08 -8.70
CA GLN A 378 -34.46 -31.72 -8.79
C GLN A 378 -34.15 -30.91 -7.52
N LEU A 379 -33.98 -29.60 -7.67
CA LEU A 379 -33.70 -28.71 -6.54
C LEU A 379 -34.87 -28.71 -5.53
N THR A 380 -34.60 -28.96 -4.27
CA THR A 380 -35.56 -28.76 -3.18
C THR A 380 -35.79 -27.28 -2.89
N LEU A 381 -36.81 -26.95 -2.09
CA LEU A 381 -37.02 -25.57 -1.61
C LEU A 381 -35.75 -25.02 -0.94
N ARG A 382 -35.08 -25.81 -0.10
CA ARG A 382 -33.87 -25.42 0.63
C ARG A 382 -32.71 -25.13 -0.33
N GLU A 383 -32.55 -25.96 -1.36
CA GLU A 383 -31.58 -25.74 -2.42
C GLU A 383 -31.92 -24.50 -3.28
N CYS A 384 -33.20 -24.19 -3.49
CA CYS A 384 -33.59 -22.92 -4.13
C CYS A 384 -33.06 -21.69 -3.36
N TYR A 385 -32.99 -21.72 -2.03
CA TYR A 385 -32.37 -20.63 -1.26
C TYR A 385 -30.85 -20.57 -1.45
N ILE A 386 -30.15 -21.70 -1.54
CA ILE A 386 -28.70 -21.72 -1.83
C ILE A 386 -28.44 -21.07 -3.20
N TRP A 387 -29.19 -21.48 -4.23
CA TRP A 387 -29.08 -20.92 -5.59
C TRP A 387 -29.50 -19.46 -5.67
N PHE A 388 -30.53 -19.05 -4.93
CA PHE A 388 -30.93 -17.65 -4.85
C PHE A 388 -29.84 -16.78 -4.23
N VAL A 389 -29.25 -17.22 -3.11
CA VAL A 389 -28.14 -16.51 -2.47
C VAL A 389 -26.94 -16.43 -3.40
N HIS A 390 -26.58 -17.51 -4.09
CA HIS A 390 -25.54 -17.49 -5.12
C HIS A 390 -25.79 -16.45 -6.20
N HIS A 391 -27.00 -16.45 -6.78
CA HIS A 391 -27.39 -15.52 -7.84
C HIS A 391 -27.32 -14.07 -7.36
N VAL A 392 -27.92 -13.77 -6.20
CA VAL A 392 -27.90 -12.43 -5.62
C VAL A 392 -26.46 -11.98 -5.37
N LEU A 393 -25.66 -12.82 -4.69
CA LEU A 393 -24.26 -12.52 -4.39
C LEU A 393 -23.41 -12.33 -5.65
N SER A 394 -23.68 -13.05 -6.74
CA SER A 394 -22.96 -12.88 -8.00
C SER A 394 -23.08 -11.45 -8.55
N ILE A 395 -24.24 -10.82 -8.38
CA ILE A 395 -24.49 -9.44 -8.79
C ILE A 395 -23.64 -8.50 -7.93
N PHE A 396 -23.69 -8.63 -6.60
CA PHE A 396 -22.89 -7.80 -5.71
C PHE A 396 -21.37 -7.99 -5.94
N GLN A 397 -20.92 -9.24 -6.04
CA GLN A 397 -19.54 -9.64 -6.35
C GLN A 397 -19.01 -8.94 -7.60
N LYS A 398 -19.77 -9.01 -8.70
CA LYS A 398 -19.39 -8.39 -9.98
C LYS A 398 -19.10 -6.89 -9.83
N HIS A 399 -19.94 -6.17 -9.08
CA HIS A 399 -19.79 -4.71 -8.94
C HIS A 399 -18.69 -4.33 -7.94
N ILE A 400 -18.49 -5.11 -6.86
CA ILE A 400 -17.33 -4.90 -5.97
C ILE A 400 -16.03 -5.10 -6.75
N LEU A 401 -15.92 -6.17 -7.54
CA LEU A 401 -14.72 -6.43 -8.35
C LEU A 401 -14.41 -5.29 -9.33
N ILE A 402 -15.43 -4.59 -9.86
CA ILE A 402 -15.23 -3.40 -10.70
C ILE A 402 -14.68 -2.23 -9.86
N LEU A 403 -15.23 -1.99 -8.67
CA LEU A 403 -14.81 -0.91 -7.75
C LEU A 403 -13.41 -1.11 -7.15
N GLU A 404 -12.93 -2.35 -7.08
CA GLU A 404 -11.60 -2.69 -6.58
C GLU A 404 -10.49 -2.61 -7.64
N LYS A 405 -10.85 -2.49 -8.93
CA LYS A 405 -9.85 -2.39 -10.01
C LYS A 405 -8.93 -1.19 -9.75
N ASN A 406 -7.63 -1.41 -9.92
CA ASN A 406 -6.61 -0.36 -9.74
C ASN A 406 -6.82 0.84 -10.67
N ASN A 407 -7.47 0.63 -11.80
CA ASN A 407 -7.63 1.60 -12.87
C ASN A 407 -9.03 2.21 -12.97
N LEU A 408 -9.91 1.97 -11.98
CA LEU A 408 -11.20 2.65 -11.91
C LEU A 408 -11.01 4.10 -11.44
N ASN A 409 -11.67 5.05 -12.13
CA ASN A 409 -11.62 6.47 -11.84
C ASN A 409 -12.99 7.01 -11.43
N ALA A 410 -12.99 8.19 -10.80
CA ALA A 410 -14.20 8.81 -10.26
C ALA A 410 -15.33 8.97 -11.29
N PRO A 411 -15.07 9.29 -12.59
CA PRO A 411 -16.11 9.37 -13.61
C PRO A 411 -16.93 8.08 -13.82
N GLU A 412 -16.39 6.91 -13.50
CA GLU A 412 -17.09 5.63 -13.70
C GLU A 412 -17.96 5.18 -12.51
N VAL A 413 -17.73 5.72 -11.31
CA VAL A 413 -18.34 5.23 -10.06
C VAL A 413 -19.87 5.27 -10.11
N TYR A 414 -20.45 6.35 -10.63
CA TYR A 414 -21.90 6.49 -10.69
C TYR A 414 -22.57 5.44 -11.58
N ASP A 415 -21.98 5.15 -12.75
CA ASP A 415 -22.49 4.12 -13.66
C ASP A 415 -22.46 2.73 -13.01
N VAL A 416 -21.40 2.42 -12.26
CA VAL A 416 -21.29 1.13 -11.55
C VAL A 416 -22.39 0.99 -10.51
N MET A 417 -22.62 2.03 -9.71
CA MET A 417 -23.67 2.04 -8.68
C MET A 417 -25.07 2.03 -9.28
N LEU A 418 -25.28 2.74 -10.40
CA LEU A 418 -26.55 2.77 -11.13
C LEU A 418 -26.84 1.41 -11.77
N SER A 419 -25.84 0.78 -12.39
CA SER A 419 -25.97 -0.55 -12.99
C SER A 419 -26.38 -1.59 -11.96
N LEU A 420 -25.77 -1.57 -10.77
CA LEU A 420 -26.15 -2.46 -9.66
C LEU A 420 -27.62 -2.26 -9.27
N ARG A 421 -28.01 -1.01 -9.01
CA ARG A 421 -29.38 -0.66 -8.61
C ARG A 421 -30.40 -1.10 -9.66
N SER A 422 -30.16 -0.78 -10.94
CA SER A 422 -31.01 -1.17 -12.06
C SER A 422 -31.12 -2.69 -12.21
N GLN A 423 -30.01 -3.42 -12.05
CA GLN A 423 -30.01 -4.89 -12.12
C GLN A 423 -30.85 -5.54 -11.02
N ILE A 424 -30.82 -5.00 -9.80
CA ILE A 424 -31.65 -5.49 -8.69
C ILE A 424 -33.11 -5.09 -8.87
N LEU A 425 -33.37 -3.86 -9.30
CA LEU A 425 -34.71 -3.34 -9.53
C LEU A 425 -35.45 -4.11 -10.63
N ASN A 426 -34.80 -4.35 -11.77
CA ASN A 426 -35.38 -5.10 -12.87
C ASN A 426 -35.74 -6.53 -12.42
N ARG A 427 -34.83 -7.22 -11.71
CA ARG A 427 -35.10 -8.55 -11.18
C ARG A 427 -36.28 -8.59 -10.21
N LYS A 428 -36.43 -7.57 -9.37
CA LYS A 428 -37.57 -7.43 -8.47
C LYS A 428 -38.87 -7.25 -9.26
N ASN A 429 -38.88 -6.37 -10.26
CA ASN A 429 -40.06 -6.08 -11.07
C ASN A 429 -40.47 -7.29 -11.93
N ASP A 430 -39.49 -7.98 -12.49
CA ASP A 430 -39.68 -9.14 -13.37
C ASP A 430 -39.92 -10.44 -12.58
N ASN A 431 -39.88 -10.39 -11.24
CA ASN A 431 -39.93 -11.57 -10.37
C ASN A 431 -38.89 -12.64 -10.76
N PHE A 432 -37.67 -12.20 -11.10
CA PHE A 432 -36.59 -13.08 -11.54
C PHE A 432 -35.62 -13.39 -10.38
N PHE A 433 -35.50 -14.67 -10.03
CA PHE A 433 -34.72 -15.14 -8.86
C PHE A 433 -33.47 -15.95 -9.23
N GLY A 434 -33.08 -15.92 -10.51
CA GLY A 434 -32.02 -16.75 -11.07
C GLY A 434 -32.60 -17.96 -11.78
N ILE A 435 -32.01 -18.36 -12.92
CA ILE A 435 -32.64 -19.33 -13.83
C ILE A 435 -32.91 -20.69 -13.16
N ALA A 436 -31.96 -21.20 -12.38
CA ALA A 436 -32.09 -22.47 -11.66
C ALA A 436 -33.30 -22.47 -10.70
N VAL A 437 -33.52 -21.35 -10.02
CA VAL A 437 -34.66 -21.17 -9.12
C VAL A 437 -35.95 -20.99 -9.91
N THR A 438 -35.96 -20.08 -10.89
CA THR A 438 -37.15 -19.75 -11.69
C THR A 438 -37.72 -20.98 -12.40
N THR A 439 -36.86 -21.85 -12.94
CA THR A 439 -37.27 -23.11 -13.57
C THR A 439 -37.81 -24.12 -12.55
N ARG A 440 -37.34 -24.09 -11.30
CA ARG A 440 -37.80 -25.03 -10.26
C ARG A 440 -39.10 -24.60 -9.57
N LEU A 441 -39.34 -23.31 -9.42
CA LEU A 441 -40.48 -22.77 -8.68
C LEU A 441 -41.85 -23.39 -9.07
N PRO A 442 -42.18 -23.61 -10.35
CA PRO A 442 -43.46 -24.21 -10.75
C PRO A 442 -43.68 -25.63 -10.20
N ASN A 443 -42.60 -26.35 -9.89
CA ASN A 443 -42.65 -27.72 -9.40
C ASN A 443 -42.74 -27.77 -7.85
N LEU A 444 -42.73 -26.64 -7.15
CA LEU A 444 -42.91 -26.57 -5.69
C LEU A 444 -44.39 -26.41 -5.35
N THR A 445 -44.78 -26.68 -4.10
CA THR A 445 -46.15 -26.41 -3.67
C THR A 445 -46.45 -24.90 -3.71
N SER A 446 -47.71 -24.51 -3.91
CA SER A 446 -48.09 -23.08 -3.93
C SER A 446 -47.60 -22.34 -2.69
N LYS A 447 -47.77 -22.94 -1.51
CA LYS A 447 -47.36 -22.35 -0.23
C LYS A 447 -45.85 -22.12 -0.13
N GLU A 448 -45.04 -23.06 -0.62
CA GLU A 448 -43.58 -22.93 -0.64
C GLU A 448 -43.13 -21.89 -1.66
N ASN A 449 -43.76 -21.86 -2.83
CA ASN A 449 -43.50 -20.89 -3.88
C ASN A 449 -43.79 -19.46 -3.39
N ASP A 450 -44.95 -19.24 -2.76
CA ASP A 450 -45.35 -17.95 -2.21
C ASP A 450 -44.42 -17.49 -1.08
N ALA A 451 -44.05 -18.42 -0.18
CA ALA A 451 -43.11 -18.14 0.89
C ALA A 451 -41.72 -17.74 0.35
N PHE A 452 -41.19 -18.51 -0.60
CA PHE A 452 -39.90 -18.21 -1.23
C PHE A 452 -39.94 -16.86 -1.96
N LYS A 453 -40.95 -16.61 -2.79
CA LYS A 453 -41.10 -15.35 -3.54
C LYS A 453 -41.17 -14.15 -2.60
N SER A 454 -41.92 -14.27 -1.50
CA SER A 454 -42.00 -13.22 -0.48
C SER A 454 -40.63 -12.88 0.08
N ASP A 455 -39.86 -13.88 0.54
CA ASP A 455 -38.50 -13.70 1.07
C ASP A 455 -37.56 -13.09 0.02
N ALA A 456 -37.62 -13.58 -1.22
CA ALA A 456 -36.74 -13.15 -2.31
C ALA A 456 -37.02 -11.70 -2.74
N LEU A 457 -38.30 -11.33 -2.89
CA LEU A 457 -38.70 -9.95 -3.20
C LEU A 457 -38.37 -9.00 -2.03
N HIS A 458 -38.54 -9.45 -0.79
CA HIS A 458 -38.15 -8.69 0.39
C HIS A 458 -36.64 -8.47 0.46
N THR A 459 -35.85 -9.48 0.06
CA THR A 459 -34.39 -9.37 -0.08
C THR A 459 -34.02 -8.29 -1.09
N TYR A 460 -34.59 -8.29 -2.30
CA TYR A 460 -34.34 -7.24 -3.29
C TYR A 460 -34.77 -5.85 -2.80
N LYS A 461 -35.93 -5.74 -2.15
CA LYS A 461 -36.41 -4.48 -1.58
C LYS A 461 -35.41 -3.92 -0.57
N ARG A 462 -34.96 -4.73 0.40
CA ARG A 462 -33.98 -4.30 1.41
C ARG A 462 -32.62 -3.93 0.82
N ALA A 463 -32.20 -4.62 -0.25
CA ALA A 463 -30.98 -4.26 -0.96
C ALA A 463 -31.09 -2.87 -1.58
N LEU A 464 -32.18 -2.59 -2.30
CA LEU A 464 -32.44 -1.28 -2.92
C LEU A 464 -32.52 -0.17 -1.87
N GLU A 465 -33.29 -0.37 -0.81
CA GLU A 465 -33.40 0.59 0.30
C GLU A 465 -32.04 0.90 0.95
N TYR A 466 -31.18 -0.12 1.11
CA TYR A 466 -29.85 0.07 1.66
C TYR A 466 -28.94 0.85 0.71
N LEU A 467 -28.96 0.52 -0.59
CA LEU A 467 -28.19 1.24 -1.60
C LEU A 467 -28.62 2.71 -1.68
N GLU A 468 -29.92 2.99 -1.75
CA GLU A 468 -30.47 4.35 -1.83
C GLU A 468 -30.23 5.16 -0.56
N LYS A 469 -30.16 4.50 0.61
CA LYS A 469 -29.80 5.16 1.87
C LYS A 469 -28.34 5.62 1.92
N TRP A 470 -27.42 4.86 1.32
CA TRP A 470 -25.98 5.05 1.50
C TRP A 470 -25.24 5.54 0.25
N PHE A 471 -25.91 5.60 -0.89
CA PHE A 471 -25.42 6.23 -2.11
C PHE A 471 -26.51 7.14 -2.69
N ASP A 472 -26.18 8.42 -2.84
CA ASP A 472 -27.11 9.43 -3.36
C ASP A 472 -27.23 9.32 -4.90
N TYR A 473 -28.31 8.71 -5.38
CA TYR A 473 -28.54 8.57 -6.83
C TYR A 473 -29.03 9.86 -7.50
N GLU A 474 -29.41 10.88 -6.74
CA GLU A 474 -29.97 12.11 -7.28
C GLU A 474 -28.90 13.18 -7.43
N ASN A 475 -28.16 13.45 -6.34
CA ASN A 475 -27.26 14.60 -6.20
C ASN A 475 -25.78 14.22 -6.01
N SER A 476 -25.42 12.94 -6.18
CA SER A 476 -24.03 12.53 -6.01
C SER A 476 -23.09 13.26 -6.98
N PRO A 477 -21.93 13.77 -6.49
CA PRO A 477 -20.94 14.42 -7.34
C PRO A 477 -20.41 13.49 -8.43
N PHE A 478 -20.39 12.17 -8.19
CA PHE A 478 -19.96 11.17 -9.17
C PHE A 478 -20.84 11.14 -10.42
N LYS A 479 -22.11 11.58 -10.33
CA LYS A 479 -22.99 11.74 -11.50
C LYS A 479 -22.50 12.85 -12.43
N MET A 480 -22.02 13.97 -11.87
CA MET A 480 -21.48 15.07 -12.68
C MET A 480 -20.08 14.74 -13.23
N PHE A 481 -19.31 13.92 -12.52
CA PHE A 481 -17.99 13.47 -12.97
C PHE A 481 -18.06 12.63 -14.25
N SER A 482 -19.21 12.01 -14.54
CA SER A 482 -19.36 11.11 -15.70
C SER A 482 -19.15 11.82 -17.05
N CYS A 483 -19.27 13.16 -17.12
CA CYS A 483 -18.97 13.90 -18.34
C CYS A 483 -17.48 13.79 -18.77
N LEU A 484 -16.58 13.38 -17.85
CA LEU A 484 -15.16 13.19 -18.13
C LEU A 484 -14.77 11.76 -18.52
N LYS A 485 -15.74 10.84 -18.70
CA LYS A 485 -15.44 9.46 -19.15
C LYS A 485 -14.86 9.41 -20.57
N LEU A 486 -15.15 10.42 -21.39
CA LEU A 486 -14.86 10.47 -22.83
C LEU A 486 -15.45 9.29 -23.62
N SER A 487 -16.53 8.68 -23.13
CA SER A 487 -17.40 7.80 -23.93
C SER A 487 -18.22 8.61 -24.96
N GLU A 488 -18.51 9.85 -24.60
CA GLU A 488 -19.07 10.90 -25.44
C GLU A 488 -18.30 12.18 -25.13
N LEU A 489 -18.29 13.14 -26.06
CA LEU A 489 -17.64 14.43 -25.83
C LEU A 489 -18.40 15.21 -24.74
N PRO A 490 -17.71 15.80 -23.76
CA PRO A 490 -18.36 16.60 -22.73
C PRO A 490 -19.04 17.83 -23.34
N LYS A 491 -20.17 18.23 -22.78
CA LYS A 491 -20.80 19.52 -23.11
C LYS A 491 -20.20 20.62 -22.25
N LEU A 492 -20.12 21.84 -22.81
CA LEU A 492 -19.62 23.00 -22.06
C LEU A 492 -20.43 23.24 -20.78
N THR A 493 -21.76 23.11 -20.84
CA THR A 493 -22.66 23.27 -19.69
C THR A 493 -22.30 22.32 -18.56
N ASP A 494 -22.04 21.06 -18.89
CA ASP A 494 -21.72 20.02 -17.90
C ASP A 494 -20.37 20.31 -17.23
N LEU A 495 -19.38 20.80 -18.00
CA LEU A 495 -18.07 21.20 -17.47
C LEU A 495 -18.16 22.45 -16.60
N LEU A 496 -18.97 23.45 -16.98
CA LEU A 496 -19.18 24.66 -16.18
C LEU A 496 -19.89 24.34 -14.86
N ASP A 497 -20.91 23.49 -14.89
CA ASP A 497 -21.61 23.07 -13.68
C ASP A 497 -20.71 22.19 -12.80
N LEU A 498 -19.90 21.32 -13.41
CA LEU A 498 -18.88 20.57 -12.70
C LEU A 498 -17.86 21.50 -12.04
N ALA A 499 -17.32 22.50 -12.75
CA ALA A 499 -16.39 23.48 -12.21
C ALA A 499 -16.98 24.25 -11.03
N LYS A 500 -18.26 24.63 -11.08
CA LYS A 500 -18.99 25.24 -9.95
C LYS A 500 -19.09 24.29 -8.76
N LEU A 501 -19.46 23.03 -8.98
CA LEU A 501 -19.57 22.01 -7.94
C LEU A 501 -18.24 21.84 -7.19
N ILE A 502 -17.14 21.70 -7.93
CA ILE A 502 -15.79 21.53 -7.36
C ILE A 502 -15.10 22.86 -7.04
N LYS A 503 -15.81 23.99 -7.13
CA LYS A 503 -15.32 25.36 -6.88
C LYS A 503 -13.96 25.67 -7.51
N VAL A 504 -13.76 25.23 -8.75
CA VAL A 504 -12.60 25.59 -9.57
C VAL A 504 -12.99 26.75 -10.47
N HIS A 505 -12.17 27.81 -10.46
CA HIS A 505 -12.40 28.97 -11.31
C HIS A 505 -11.92 28.68 -12.74
N VAL A 506 -12.82 28.85 -13.70
CA VAL A 506 -12.56 28.66 -15.13
C VAL A 506 -13.06 29.85 -15.93
N ASN A 507 -12.35 30.21 -16.99
CA ASN A 507 -12.84 31.11 -18.03
C ASN A 507 -13.69 30.28 -19.01
N GLY A 508 -14.97 30.63 -19.15
CA GLY A 508 -15.90 29.88 -19.98
C GLY A 508 -15.59 29.92 -21.48
N ASP A 509 -15.10 31.06 -21.98
CA ASP A 509 -14.76 31.23 -23.39
C ASP A 509 -13.49 30.43 -23.72
N GLU A 510 -12.46 30.52 -22.87
CA GLU A 510 -11.25 29.70 -23.02
C GLU A 510 -11.57 28.21 -22.90
N LEU A 511 -12.42 27.81 -21.95
CA LEU A 511 -12.83 26.41 -21.77
C LEU A 511 -13.58 25.88 -23.00
N TYR A 512 -14.38 26.70 -23.66
CA TYR A 512 -15.05 26.33 -24.91
C TYR A 512 -14.04 26.06 -26.03
N GLU A 513 -13.03 26.91 -26.17
CA GLU A 513 -11.95 26.67 -27.14
C GLU A 513 -11.13 25.42 -26.81
N GLU A 514 -10.78 25.22 -25.53
CA GLU A 514 -10.10 24.00 -25.06
C GLU A 514 -10.93 22.74 -25.36
N LEU A 515 -12.25 22.80 -25.19
CA LEU A 515 -13.18 21.70 -25.49
C LEU A 515 -13.20 21.36 -26.99
N ASN A 516 -13.11 22.36 -27.87
CA ASN A 516 -13.05 22.11 -29.31
C ASN A 516 -11.79 21.32 -29.72
N LEU A 517 -10.68 21.46 -28.98
CA LEU A 517 -9.47 20.68 -29.22
C LEU A 517 -9.63 19.20 -28.87
N ILE A 518 -10.53 18.84 -27.94
CA ILE A 518 -10.82 17.43 -27.61
C ILE A 518 -11.39 16.70 -28.84
N LYS A 519 -12.11 17.39 -29.72
CA LYS A 519 -12.64 16.83 -30.97
C LYS A 519 -11.54 16.36 -31.94
N LEU A 520 -10.31 16.82 -31.75
CA LEU A 520 -9.15 16.43 -32.55
C LEU A 520 -8.51 15.13 -32.05
N LEU A 521 -8.95 14.58 -30.91
CA LEU A 521 -8.51 13.27 -30.48
C LEU A 521 -8.90 12.21 -31.53
N PRO A 522 -7.94 11.38 -31.96
CA PRO A 522 -8.23 10.28 -32.86
C PRO A 522 -9.36 9.37 -32.34
N ASN A 523 -10.26 8.96 -33.24
CA ASN A 523 -11.40 8.11 -32.88
C ASN A 523 -10.97 6.74 -32.34
N ASP A 524 -9.79 6.24 -32.74
CA ASP A 524 -9.16 5.04 -32.18
C ASP A 524 -8.69 5.22 -30.74
N ILE A 525 -8.55 6.45 -30.23
CA ILE A 525 -8.33 6.70 -28.80
C ILE A 525 -9.67 6.83 -28.06
N LEU A 526 -10.60 7.61 -28.62
CA LEU A 526 -11.91 7.86 -28.00
C LEU A 526 -12.75 6.58 -27.88
N ASN A 527 -12.80 5.77 -28.93
CA ASN A 527 -13.61 4.56 -28.99
C ASN A 527 -12.89 3.31 -28.47
N ASN A 528 -11.61 3.41 -28.11
CA ASN A 528 -10.89 2.27 -27.55
C ASN A 528 -11.37 2.00 -26.12
N THR A 529 -11.84 0.77 -25.92
CA THR A 529 -12.40 0.28 -24.65
C THR A 529 -11.35 -0.31 -23.72
N GLU A 530 -10.13 -0.53 -24.21
CA GLU A 530 -8.97 -0.94 -23.40
C GLU A 530 -8.40 0.24 -22.61
N PHE A 531 -8.47 1.46 -23.15
CA PHE A 531 -8.06 2.66 -22.43
C PHE A 531 -9.10 3.09 -21.40
N THR A 532 -8.62 3.30 -20.19
CA THR A 532 -9.34 3.97 -19.11
C THR A 532 -9.59 5.44 -19.47
N SER A 533 -10.57 6.07 -18.82
CA SER A 533 -10.80 7.51 -18.97
C SER A 533 -9.55 8.33 -18.61
N SER A 534 -8.81 7.93 -17.57
CA SER A 534 -7.53 8.53 -17.18
C SER A 534 -6.51 8.49 -18.32
N GLU A 535 -6.33 7.33 -18.96
CA GLU A 535 -5.37 7.17 -20.07
C GLU A 535 -5.78 7.97 -21.31
N LYS A 536 -7.07 8.08 -21.61
CA LYS A 536 -7.58 8.94 -22.68
C LYS A 536 -7.23 10.40 -22.44
N TRP A 537 -7.41 10.89 -21.21
CA TRP A 537 -7.00 12.24 -20.84
C TRP A 537 -5.48 12.46 -20.91
N VAL A 538 -4.68 11.50 -20.46
CA VAL A 538 -3.21 11.56 -20.60
C VAL A 538 -2.82 11.70 -22.08
N LYS A 539 -3.37 10.84 -22.95
CA LYS A 539 -3.10 10.90 -24.40
C LYS A 539 -3.49 12.25 -25.00
N PHE A 540 -4.65 12.80 -24.61
CA PHE A 540 -5.06 14.13 -25.02
C PHE A 540 -4.05 15.21 -24.63
N PHE A 541 -3.62 15.22 -23.38
CA PHE A 541 -2.67 16.20 -22.87
C PHE A 541 -1.27 16.06 -23.46
N GLN A 542 -0.85 14.83 -23.80
CA GLN A 542 0.41 14.58 -24.49
C GLN A 542 0.37 14.97 -25.97
N SER A 543 -0.79 14.84 -26.63
CA SER A 543 -0.94 15.20 -28.06
C SER A 543 -1.10 16.71 -28.30
N SER A 544 -1.47 17.49 -27.29
CA SER A 544 -1.78 18.90 -27.45
C SER A 544 -0.61 19.79 -27.05
N THR A 545 -0.24 20.72 -27.93
CA THR A 545 0.72 21.80 -27.63
C THR A 545 0.03 23.05 -27.08
N ALA A 546 -1.30 23.08 -27.02
CA ALA A 546 -2.08 24.23 -26.59
C ALA A 546 -2.08 24.41 -25.06
N GLN A 547 -2.34 25.64 -24.62
CA GLN A 547 -2.48 25.97 -23.20
C GLN A 547 -3.87 25.56 -22.68
N LEU A 548 -3.98 24.33 -22.19
CA LEU A 548 -5.23 23.73 -21.70
C LEU A 548 -5.51 24.05 -20.21
N LYS A 549 -5.48 25.33 -19.82
CA LYS A 549 -5.48 25.73 -18.39
C LYS A 549 -6.76 25.32 -17.66
N ASN A 550 -7.93 25.48 -18.27
CA ASN A 550 -9.21 25.33 -17.59
C ASN A 550 -9.59 23.86 -17.43
N ILE A 551 -9.52 23.08 -18.51
CA ILE A 551 -9.83 21.65 -18.51
C ILE A 551 -8.84 20.85 -17.65
N LYS A 552 -7.54 21.23 -17.64
CA LYS A 552 -6.52 20.58 -16.81
C LYS A 552 -6.88 20.66 -15.32
N GLN A 553 -7.36 21.81 -14.85
CA GLN A 553 -7.77 21.97 -13.44
C GLN A 553 -8.98 21.10 -13.09
N ILE A 554 -9.98 21.04 -13.97
CA ILE A 554 -11.17 20.19 -13.78
C ILE A 554 -10.76 18.72 -13.71
N VAL A 555 -9.99 18.25 -14.71
CA VAL A 555 -9.56 16.85 -14.81
C VAL A 555 -8.67 16.47 -13.63
N GLN A 556 -7.69 17.30 -13.25
CA GLN A 556 -6.85 17.00 -12.10
C GLN A 556 -7.64 16.85 -10.80
N TYR A 557 -8.62 17.74 -10.56
CA TYR A 557 -9.46 17.65 -9.38
C TYR A 557 -10.27 16.37 -9.38
N VAL A 558 -11.03 16.09 -10.45
CA VAL A 558 -11.95 14.94 -10.47
C VAL A 558 -11.21 13.62 -10.39
N PHE A 559 -10.12 13.46 -11.15
CA PHE A 559 -9.35 12.21 -11.15
C PHE A 559 -8.52 12.00 -9.88
N SER A 560 -8.30 13.04 -9.08
CA SER A 560 -7.73 12.87 -7.74
C SER A 560 -8.70 12.23 -6.74
N VAL A 561 -10.01 12.25 -6.99
CA VAL A 561 -11.03 11.69 -6.08
C VAL A 561 -10.96 10.15 -6.10
N PRO A 562 -10.85 9.49 -4.94
CA PRO A 562 -10.77 8.03 -4.89
C PRO A 562 -12.14 7.40 -5.09
N CYS A 563 -12.17 6.21 -5.69
CA CYS A 563 -13.41 5.48 -6.01
C CYS A 563 -13.84 4.51 -4.90
N SER A 564 -12.85 4.01 -4.17
CA SER A 564 -12.98 3.00 -3.12
C SER A 564 -11.75 3.06 -2.20
N ASN A 565 -11.81 2.33 -1.09
CA ASN A 565 -10.68 2.19 -0.18
C ASN A 565 -9.66 1.12 -0.62
N ALA A 566 -9.72 0.66 -1.88
CA ALA A 566 -8.96 -0.49 -2.35
C ALA A 566 -7.43 -0.33 -2.23
N PHE A 567 -6.89 0.89 -2.39
CA PHE A 567 -5.47 1.13 -2.18
C PHE A 567 -5.05 0.90 -0.71
N VAL A 568 -5.83 1.41 0.24
CA VAL A 568 -5.59 1.20 1.69
C VAL A 568 -5.71 -0.29 2.06
N GLU A 569 -6.72 -0.99 1.53
CA GLU A 569 -6.86 -2.44 1.70
C GLU A 569 -5.65 -3.22 1.14
N ARG A 570 -5.10 -2.80 -0.01
CA ARG A 570 -3.85 -3.37 -0.54
C ARG A 570 -2.67 -3.12 0.39
N VAL A 571 -2.56 -1.93 1.00
CA VAL A 571 -1.52 -1.65 2.01
C VAL A 571 -1.65 -2.59 3.20
N PHE A 572 -2.87 -2.86 3.69
CA PHE A 572 -3.08 -3.84 4.77
C PHE A 572 -2.76 -5.27 4.35
N SER A 573 -3.09 -5.66 3.12
CA SER A 573 -2.68 -6.95 2.57
C SER A 573 -1.16 -7.08 2.53
N HIS A 574 -0.46 -6.04 2.07
CA HIS A 574 1.00 -5.97 2.12
C HIS A 574 1.54 -6.04 3.54
N MET A 575 0.94 -5.33 4.50
CA MET A 575 1.30 -5.38 5.92
C MET A 575 1.19 -6.80 6.47
N ASN A 576 0.08 -7.49 6.21
CA ASN A 576 -0.15 -8.85 6.68
C ASN A 576 0.86 -9.85 6.08
N SER A 577 1.25 -9.66 4.83
CA SER A 577 2.31 -10.44 4.18
C SER A 577 3.72 -10.13 4.72
N LEU A 578 3.95 -8.91 5.22
CA LEU A 578 5.22 -8.49 5.79
C LEU A 578 5.40 -8.96 7.23
N TRP A 579 4.33 -8.90 8.03
CA TRP A 579 4.30 -9.33 9.42
C TRP A 579 3.70 -10.74 9.58
N THR A 580 4.33 -11.76 9.00
CA THR A 580 4.01 -13.18 9.30
C THR A 580 4.68 -13.63 10.59
N ASP A 581 4.34 -14.79 11.14
CA ASP A 581 4.96 -15.32 12.35
C ASP A 581 6.45 -15.64 12.16
N GLU A 582 6.88 -15.93 10.93
CA GLU A 582 8.27 -16.19 10.55
C GLU A 582 9.08 -14.90 10.32
N ARG A 583 8.40 -13.82 9.90
CA ARG A 583 8.99 -12.49 9.65
C ARG A 583 8.66 -11.45 10.73
N ASN A 584 8.02 -11.85 11.84
CA ASN A 584 7.48 -10.98 12.90
C ASN A 584 8.51 -10.14 13.68
N ARG A 585 9.81 -10.34 13.46
CA ARG A 585 10.89 -9.62 14.17
C ARG A 585 11.25 -8.26 13.57
N LEU A 586 10.55 -7.81 12.53
CA LEU A 586 10.75 -6.48 11.98
C LEU A 586 10.18 -5.40 12.91
N GLY A 587 11.01 -4.40 13.23
CA GLY A 587 10.57 -3.20 13.92
C GLY A 587 9.55 -2.41 13.08
N ILE A 588 8.72 -1.62 13.74
CA ILE A 588 7.61 -0.90 13.10
C ILE A 588 8.11 0.07 12.04
N ASP A 589 9.17 0.83 12.34
CA ASP A 589 9.76 1.75 11.38
C ASP A 589 10.25 1.04 10.12
N THR A 590 10.74 -0.21 10.26
CA THR A 590 11.16 -1.03 9.13
C THR A 590 9.95 -1.46 8.30
N VAL A 591 8.86 -1.87 8.94
CA VAL A 591 7.62 -2.21 8.23
C VAL A 591 7.00 -1.01 7.53
N LYS A 592 6.94 0.15 8.19
CA LYS A 592 6.55 1.42 7.57
C LYS A 592 7.40 1.70 6.34
N ALA A 593 8.72 1.61 6.47
CA ALA A 593 9.64 1.86 5.37
C ALA A 593 9.42 0.89 4.19
N GLU A 594 9.27 -0.42 4.46
CA GLU A 594 9.00 -1.41 3.43
C GLU A 594 7.66 -1.18 2.72
N LEU A 595 6.60 -0.85 3.48
CA LEU A 595 5.30 -0.53 2.92
C LEU A 595 5.37 0.70 2.00
N VAL A 596 6.01 1.78 2.44
CA VAL A 596 6.17 3.00 1.64
C VAL A 596 6.95 2.71 0.36
N ILE A 597 8.10 2.06 0.46
CA ILE A 597 8.94 1.72 -0.70
C ILE A 597 8.17 0.86 -1.70
N ARG A 598 7.50 -0.19 -1.21
CA ARG A 598 6.78 -1.14 -2.07
C ARG A 598 5.60 -0.51 -2.80
N ASN A 599 4.89 0.41 -2.15
CA ASN A 599 3.71 1.04 -2.74
C ASN A 599 4.06 2.27 -3.60
N ASN A 600 5.17 2.96 -3.34
CA ASN A 600 5.52 4.20 -4.07
C ASN A 600 6.51 3.97 -5.23
N ILE A 601 7.36 2.93 -5.16
CA ILE A 601 8.34 2.62 -6.21
C ILE A 601 7.79 1.50 -7.12
N THR A 602 7.36 1.90 -8.32
CA THR A 602 6.71 1.00 -9.28
C THR A 602 7.69 0.20 -10.13
N TYR A 603 8.95 0.63 -10.22
CA TYR A 603 9.99 -0.03 -11.01
C TYR A 603 10.14 -1.52 -10.67
N ASN A 604 10.51 -2.31 -11.68
CA ASN A 604 11.12 -3.62 -11.44
C ASN A 604 12.58 -3.45 -10.95
N CYS A 605 13.22 -4.53 -10.49
CA CYS A 605 14.56 -4.42 -9.88
C CYS A 605 15.64 -3.94 -10.86
N SER A 606 15.53 -4.28 -12.15
CA SER A 606 16.47 -3.83 -13.18
C SER A 606 16.29 -2.35 -13.48
N GLU A 607 15.05 -1.94 -13.77
CA GLU A 607 14.70 -0.53 -13.99
C GLU A 607 15.13 0.34 -12.80
N PHE A 608 14.91 -0.14 -11.58
CA PHE A 608 15.33 0.57 -10.38
C PHE A 608 16.84 0.79 -10.34
N PHE A 609 17.64 -0.24 -10.67
CA PHE A 609 19.09 -0.12 -10.75
C PHE A 609 19.54 0.89 -11.80
N ASP A 610 18.94 0.86 -12.99
CA ASP A 610 19.27 1.79 -14.07
C ASP A 610 18.95 3.25 -13.70
N GLN A 611 17.81 3.47 -13.02
CA GLN A 611 17.38 4.81 -12.60
C GLN A 611 18.28 5.39 -11.49
N ILE A 612 18.61 4.61 -10.46
CA ILE A 612 19.34 5.12 -9.29
C ILE A 612 20.82 5.41 -9.55
N GLN A 613 21.40 4.91 -10.64
CA GLN A 613 22.77 5.24 -11.05
C GLN A 613 22.96 6.74 -11.28
N ASN A 614 21.90 7.44 -11.68
CA ASN A 614 21.91 8.89 -11.93
C ASN A 614 21.57 9.71 -10.67
N GLU A 615 21.10 9.08 -9.59
CA GLU A 615 20.66 9.74 -8.36
C GLU A 615 21.83 9.98 -7.38
N LYS A 616 22.73 10.91 -7.72
CA LYS A 616 23.97 11.18 -6.94
C LYS A 616 23.72 11.46 -5.46
N HIS A 617 22.64 12.16 -5.13
CA HIS A 617 22.25 12.41 -3.74
C HIS A 617 22.00 11.09 -2.98
N LEU A 618 21.28 10.14 -3.60
CA LEU A 618 20.97 8.84 -3.02
C LEU A 618 22.22 7.98 -2.84
N LEU A 619 23.07 7.93 -3.86
CA LEU A 619 24.35 7.20 -3.79
C LEU A 619 25.24 7.76 -2.67
N ASN A 620 25.31 9.09 -2.52
CA ASN A 620 26.05 9.74 -1.44
C ASN A 620 25.47 9.42 -0.05
N ALA A 621 24.14 9.35 0.09
CA ALA A 621 23.49 8.99 1.35
C ALA A 621 23.86 7.57 1.80
N VAL A 622 23.98 6.63 0.85
CA VAL A 622 24.42 5.25 1.13
C VAL A 622 25.90 5.14 1.44
N LYS A 623 26.77 5.92 0.78
CA LYS A 623 28.21 5.91 1.09
C LYS A 623 28.49 6.48 2.48
N ASN A 624 27.87 7.60 2.82
CA ASN A 624 28.13 8.33 4.05
C ASN A 624 27.53 7.67 5.29
N ALA A 625 27.96 8.12 6.48
CA ALA A 625 27.32 7.73 7.74
C ALA A 625 25.87 8.26 7.88
N ALA A 626 25.39 9.05 6.93
CA ALA A 626 24.04 9.60 6.88
C ALA A 626 22.95 8.51 7.00
N LYS A 627 23.15 7.34 6.39
CA LYS A 627 22.27 6.17 6.56
C LYS A 627 22.10 5.71 8.01
N TYR A 628 23.08 6.00 8.88
CA TYR A 628 23.07 5.65 10.31
C TYR A 628 22.73 6.84 11.21
N LYS A 629 22.17 7.95 10.69
CA LYS A 629 21.63 9.03 11.54
C LYS A 629 20.44 8.50 12.35
N PHE A 630 20.77 7.81 13.43
CA PHE A 630 19.88 7.35 14.48
C PHE A 630 20.35 8.04 15.76
N LYS A 631 19.46 8.87 16.33
CA LYS A 631 19.59 9.67 17.57
C LYS A 631 20.35 11.00 17.46
N SER A 632 19.66 12.04 17.00
CA SER A 632 19.59 13.33 17.72
C SER A 632 18.55 14.22 17.06
N LEU A 633 17.36 14.27 17.67
CA LEU A 633 16.52 15.45 17.90
C LEU A 633 15.26 14.90 18.58
N GLN A 634 15.35 14.83 19.91
CA GLN A 634 14.18 15.00 20.77
C GLN A 634 13.60 16.39 20.55
#